data_AF-A0A3S0RNY9-F1
#
_entry.id   AF-A0A3S0RNY9-F1
#
_cell.length_a   1.000
_cell.length_b   1.000
_cell.length_c   1.000
_cell.angle_alpha   90.00
_cell.angle_beta   90.00
_cell.angle_gamma   90.00
#
_symmetry.space_group_name_H-M   'P 1'
#
loop_
_entity.id
_entity.type
_entity.pdbx_description
1 polymer ?
#
loop_
_entity_poly.entity_id
_entity_poly.type
_entity_poly.pdbx_seq_one_letter_code
_entity_poly.pdbx_strand_id
1 'polypeptide(L)'
;MEQYLISSNADLQVNKNHADTVQNRLNSLLLMFFALVLSTLTATAQETNTVIKMKTAAPVGTILRIYTQPYGEATVTGVDADEYFGQYIVTAETEEITVTGPLTSLECYGCQLTDLTIVSAPSLSILKCYKNNLQTLDVSKCQELTVLECHNNLLSTLDVSTNKKLESLKAYSNKLQTLTTGESNSKLTRIECGNNQLTTLDVSKCIELVDLYAEQNKLTTLDLTKNTKLWWIKVFSNFIEGEKMDSFIENLPTPTQGSPMLYIVDTRDKNEGNKCYMKDVNAAREKGWVVCDWLGGTETPNMTGTLYFGLDYEPNICNNSIMLKTSRNVGETVTLDITPDEGDIVITGIEENGPYTGKQTYTLTSRTLYIRGGVKSLVCSDNNLTEISFSDRNIITKLDCSKNQISSLALNNLEKLTMLHCQDNILSELNLTGCTALLRVDCYHNKLRAQRMTDMVKSLYDGKATEPVIFIIDSKAEGTPEQNIALKSDVKIATDKSWNVRDYINGGYYGFGQSYSGTEPVYYSVTIEPCKHGTINAMTESSLTQILEGTELRFNATPETGFELNELKANDIDITATMMAEINSNTVVRAVFSGQEVPTQHIRLSKELKDYLSLGIKLINQNYTPVIIGGTLITWNGDNLILNMTEDTVAIHADMLELKALYSQLTHLDITNMPNLTYVNCALNHLSELNLSHSAQLTKLSCEMNSFKSLDLSACNDLSYLNVYGNKIAGSEMTAMINSLPIRPKSSPGMLIVIDTKYSGEENVCLKSDVKLANSRNWSVYNLNGSPSDMQLYEGNDVTGISETGIDKAVYYDAQQQKIVFSAATSAEVYSTDGTLMMRTTGKIIDLCNLHRGTYIIRYNGNGVLKIVK
;
A
#
# COMPACT_ATOMS: atom_id res chain seq x y z
N MET A 1 -112.53 1.10 -9.21
CA MET A 1 -111.50 1.80 -10.03
C MET A 1 -110.22 1.88 -9.20
N GLU A 2 -109.71 0.69 -8.88
CA GLU A 2 -108.66 0.40 -7.88
C GLU A 2 -107.64 -0.60 -8.49
N GLN A 3 -107.52 -0.59 -9.83
CA GLN A 3 -106.60 -1.43 -10.61
C GLN A 3 -105.71 -0.61 -11.57
N TYR A 4 -105.58 0.71 -11.35
CA TYR A 4 -104.64 1.58 -12.08
C TYR A 4 -103.60 2.27 -11.16
N LEU A 5 -103.43 1.77 -9.92
CA LEU A 5 -102.56 2.35 -8.89
C LEU A 5 -101.51 1.36 -8.32
N ILE A 6 -101.31 0.19 -8.95
CA ILE A 6 -100.32 -0.81 -8.49
C ILE A 6 -99.15 -0.99 -9.49
N SER A 7 -99.22 -0.45 -10.71
CA SER A 7 -98.10 -0.51 -11.68
C SER A 7 -97.14 0.69 -11.65
N SER A 8 -97.42 1.76 -10.87
CA SER A 8 -96.51 2.92 -10.80
C SER A 8 -95.50 2.88 -9.65
N ASN A 9 -95.63 1.96 -8.69
CA ASN A 9 -94.70 1.86 -7.54
C ASN A 9 -93.58 0.83 -7.70
N ALA A 10 -93.67 -0.08 -8.68
CA ALA A 10 -92.58 -1.02 -9.01
C ALA A 10 -91.50 -0.35 -9.88
N ASP A 11 -91.90 0.52 -10.82
CA ASP A 11 -90.96 1.25 -11.70
C ASP A 11 -90.20 2.38 -10.98
N LEU A 12 -90.70 2.87 -9.84
CA LEU A 12 -90.03 3.86 -9.00
C LEU A 12 -88.99 3.25 -8.05
N GLN A 13 -89.12 1.98 -7.66
CA GLN A 13 -88.12 1.27 -6.83
C GLN A 13 -87.01 0.63 -7.66
N VAL A 14 -87.30 0.17 -8.89
CA VAL A 14 -86.26 -0.35 -9.80
C VAL A 14 -85.38 0.79 -10.34
N ASN A 15 -85.94 1.97 -10.63
CA ASN A 15 -85.13 3.13 -11.03
C ASN A 15 -84.32 3.74 -9.88
N LYS A 16 -84.77 3.65 -8.62
CA LYS A 16 -83.98 4.09 -7.46
C LYS A 16 -82.81 3.15 -7.18
N ASN A 17 -83.02 1.84 -7.21
CA ASN A 17 -81.94 0.88 -7.00
C ASN A 17 -80.95 0.86 -8.18
N HIS A 18 -81.38 1.12 -9.42
CA HIS A 18 -80.47 1.27 -10.55
C HIS A 18 -79.70 2.61 -10.49
N ALA A 19 -80.35 3.72 -10.11
CA ALA A 19 -79.69 5.01 -9.90
C ALA A 19 -78.71 4.98 -8.72
N ASP A 20 -79.03 4.33 -7.60
CA ASP A 20 -78.14 4.21 -6.44
C ASP A 20 -76.98 3.23 -6.69
N THR A 21 -77.18 2.19 -7.51
CA THR A 21 -76.09 1.26 -7.90
C THR A 21 -75.18 1.89 -8.96
N VAL A 22 -75.72 2.71 -9.87
CA VAL A 22 -74.94 3.49 -10.84
C VAL A 22 -74.23 4.67 -10.17
N GLN A 23 -74.86 5.33 -9.19
CA GLN A 23 -74.26 6.40 -8.39
C GLN A 23 -73.21 5.87 -7.41
N ASN A 24 -73.39 4.68 -6.82
CA ASN A 24 -72.36 4.05 -5.99
C ASN A 24 -71.22 3.45 -6.84
N ARG A 25 -71.48 3.00 -8.07
CA ARG A 25 -70.42 2.64 -9.03
C ARG A 25 -69.71 3.86 -9.61
N LEU A 26 -70.40 4.97 -9.84
CA LEU A 26 -69.81 6.25 -10.21
C LEU A 26 -69.02 6.86 -9.05
N ASN A 27 -69.52 6.82 -7.82
CA ASN A 27 -68.78 7.27 -6.63
C ASN A 27 -67.62 6.33 -6.28
N SER A 28 -67.74 5.02 -6.54
CA SER A 28 -66.64 4.04 -6.40
C SER A 28 -65.62 4.16 -7.54
N LEU A 29 -66.03 4.44 -8.78
CA LEU A 29 -65.12 4.77 -9.88
C LEU A 29 -64.52 6.15 -9.70
N LEU A 30 -65.21 7.11 -9.09
CA LEU A 30 -64.73 8.45 -8.78
C LEU A 30 -63.84 8.44 -7.55
N LEU A 31 -64.06 7.58 -6.55
CA LEU A 31 -63.11 7.33 -5.46
C LEU A 31 -61.94 6.45 -5.88
N MET A 32 -62.11 5.50 -6.82
CA MET A 32 -60.97 4.80 -7.43
C MET A 32 -60.22 5.71 -8.39
N PHE A 33 -60.88 6.60 -9.14
CA PHE A 33 -60.19 7.64 -9.90
C PHE A 33 -59.51 8.62 -8.95
N PHE A 34 -60.15 9.12 -7.89
CA PHE A 34 -59.49 9.99 -6.92
C PHE A 34 -58.42 9.27 -6.10
N ALA A 35 -58.49 7.96 -5.86
CA ALA A 35 -57.44 7.21 -5.15
C ALA A 35 -56.32 6.78 -6.08
N LEU A 36 -56.57 6.49 -7.37
CA LEU A 36 -55.55 6.23 -8.38
C LEU A 36 -54.91 7.53 -8.88
N VAL A 37 -55.67 8.64 -8.90
CA VAL A 37 -55.22 10.01 -9.19
C VAL A 37 -54.55 10.59 -7.94
N LEU A 38 -54.99 10.35 -6.70
CA LEU A 38 -54.19 10.72 -5.51
C LEU A 38 -52.99 9.81 -5.30
N SER A 39 -53.04 8.50 -5.55
CA SER A 39 -51.85 7.64 -5.41
C SER A 39 -50.85 7.81 -6.57
N THR A 40 -51.27 8.42 -7.69
CA THR A 40 -50.35 8.90 -8.74
C THR A 40 -49.99 10.38 -8.60
N LEU A 41 -50.79 11.23 -7.93
CA LEU A 41 -50.43 12.62 -7.60
C LEU A 41 -49.65 12.79 -6.29
N THR A 42 -49.67 11.82 -5.37
CA THR A 42 -48.79 11.84 -4.19
C THR A 42 -47.50 11.04 -4.40
N ALA A 43 -47.32 10.41 -5.57
CA ALA A 43 -46.08 9.76 -5.99
C ALA A 43 -45.40 10.45 -7.20
N THR A 44 -45.91 11.61 -7.66
CA THR A 44 -45.28 12.42 -8.72
C THR A 44 -45.08 13.90 -8.34
N ALA A 45 -45.30 14.26 -7.07
CA ALA A 45 -45.07 15.62 -6.56
C ALA A 45 -43.79 15.75 -5.72
N GLN A 46 -42.73 15.02 -6.08
CA GLN A 46 -41.40 15.20 -5.50
C GLN A 46 -40.34 14.99 -6.59
N GLU A 47 -39.46 15.99 -6.76
CA GLU A 47 -38.28 16.09 -7.66
C GLU A 47 -38.38 16.86 -8.99
N THR A 48 -39.04 18.02 -9.04
CA THR A 48 -38.86 18.98 -10.17
C THR A 48 -38.17 20.29 -9.79
N ASN A 49 -38.05 20.61 -8.50
CA ASN A 49 -37.45 21.86 -8.06
C ASN A 49 -35.98 21.67 -7.69
N THR A 50 -35.12 22.45 -8.36
CA THR A 50 -33.72 22.64 -7.98
C THR A 50 -33.65 23.26 -6.59
N VAL A 51 -32.73 22.76 -5.76
CA VAL A 51 -32.39 23.28 -4.43
C VAL A 51 -30.87 23.40 -4.35
N ILE A 52 -30.39 24.63 -4.30
CA ILE A 52 -28.97 24.96 -4.19
C ILE A 52 -28.77 25.84 -2.96
N LYS A 53 -27.82 25.47 -2.12
CA LYS A 53 -27.42 26.19 -0.91
C LYS A 53 -26.05 26.80 -1.12
N MET A 54 -25.85 28.03 -0.66
CA MET A 54 -24.61 28.76 -0.82
C MET A 54 -24.24 29.48 0.48
N LYS A 55 -22.95 29.65 0.72
CA LYS A 55 -22.43 30.51 1.78
C LYS A 55 -21.48 31.53 1.18
N THR A 56 -21.55 32.77 1.65
CA THR A 56 -20.70 33.86 1.19
C THR A 56 -19.85 34.40 2.33
N ALA A 57 -18.62 34.81 2.02
CA ALA A 57 -17.77 35.59 2.92
C ALA A 57 -17.90 37.11 2.68
N ALA A 58 -18.81 37.54 1.79
CA ALA A 58 -19.02 38.94 1.50
C ALA A 58 -19.50 39.73 2.74
N PRO A 59 -18.98 40.94 3.00
CA PRO A 59 -19.42 41.76 4.12
C PRO A 59 -20.91 42.13 4.04
N VAL A 60 -21.53 42.37 5.19
CA VAL A 60 -22.89 42.93 5.30
C VAL A 60 -23.01 44.21 4.46
N GLY A 61 -24.10 44.33 3.70
CA GLY A 61 -24.35 45.42 2.75
C GLY A 61 -23.79 45.16 1.35
N THR A 62 -23.05 44.06 1.12
CA THR A 62 -22.58 43.71 -0.22
C THR A 62 -23.74 43.24 -1.10
N ILE A 63 -23.77 43.71 -2.34
CA ILE A 63 -24.72 43.23 -3.34
C ILE A 63 -24.14 42.01 -4.06
N LEU A 64 -24.80 40.88 -3.91
CA LEU A 64 -24.55 39.64 -4.64
C LEU A 64 -25.36 39.63 -5.93
N ARG A 65 -24.76 39.12 -7.01
CA ARG A 65 -25.43 38.93 -8.29
C ARG A 65 -25.75 37.45 -8.49
N ILE A 66 -27.01 37.09 -8.29
CA ILE A 66 -27.52 35.72 -8.42
C ILE A 66 -28.61 35.74 -9.50
N TYR A 67 -28.25 35.39 -10.72
CA TYR A 67 -29.18 35.31 -11.84
C TYR A 67 -29.68 33.89 -12.03
N THR A 68 -31.00 33.76 -12.18
CA THR A 68 -31.67 32.48 -12.36
C THR A 68 -32.51 32.49 -13.63
N GLN A 69 -32.53 31.36 -14.36
CA GLN A 69 -33.51 31.13 -15.42
C GLN A 69 -34.36 29.89 -15.13
N PRO A 70 -35.66 29.90 -15.51
CA PRO A 70 -36.40 31.03 -16.08
C PRO A 70 -36.54 32.23 -15.13
N TYR A 71 -36.67 33.44 -15.67
CA TYR A 71 -36.72 34.68 -14.89
C TYR A 71 -37.98 34.71 -14.01
N GLY A 72 -37.80 35.01 -12.71
CA GLY A 72 -38.90 35.16 -11.75
C GLY A 72 -39.49 33.88 -11.18
N GLU A 73 -39.05 32.70 -11.65
CA GLU A 73 -39.58 31.39 -11.19
C GLU A 73 -38.80 30.80 -10.01
N ALA A 74 -37.64 31.36 -9.69
CA ALA A 74 -36.80 30.92 -8.58
C ALA A 74 -36.99 31.82 -7.35
N THR A 75 -37.03 31.19 -6.18
CA THR A 75 -37.03 31.87 -4.88
C THR A 75 -35.63 31.83 -4.30
N VAL A 76 -35.08 32.99 -3.95
CA VAL A 76 -33.81 33.13 -3.22
C VAL A 76 -34.14 33.60 -1.80
N THR A 77 -33.63 32.89 -0.81
CA THR A 77 -33.86 33.15 0.62
C THR A 77 -32.53 33.24 1.39
N GLY A 78 -32.53 33.87 2.56
CA GLY A 78 -31.31 34.11 3.37
C GLY A 78 -30.59 35.43 3.09
N VAL A 79 -31.09 36.21 2.13
CA VAL A 79 -30.62 37.54 1.73
C VAL A 79 -31.81 38.41 1.36
N ASP A 80 -31.65 39.73 1.48
CA ASP A 80 -32.70 40.69 1.09
C ASP A 80 -32.64 40.95 -0.42
N ALA A 81 -33.79 40.97 -1.08
CA ALA A 81 -33.85 41.35 -2.50
C ALA A 81 -33.61 42.86 -2.66
N ASP A 82 -32.79 43.22 -3.65
CA ASP A 82 -32.58 44.61 -4.07
C ASP A 82 -33.64 45.06 -5.11
N GLU A 83 -33.66 46.35 -5.44
CA GLU A 83 -34.57 46.94 -6.46
C GLU A 83 -34.38 46.31 -7.85
N TYR A 84 -33.17 45.81 -8.15
CA TYR A 84 -32.86 45.16 -9.42
C TYR A 84 -32.96 43.64 -9.33
N PHE A 85 -33.67 43.04 -10.30
CA PHE A 85 -33.77 41.59 -10.41
C PHE A 85 -32.38 40.92 -10.44
N GLY A 86 -32.21 39.87 -9.63
CA GLY A 86 -30.97 39.11 -9.51
C GLY A 86 -29.91 39.77 -8.62
N GLN A 87 -30.21 40.90 -7.98
CA GLN A 87 -29.38 41.52 -6.96
C GLN A 87 -29.93 41.25 -5.56
N TYR A 88 -29.05 40.82 -4.66
CA TYR A 88 -29.41 40.47 -3.29
C TYR A 88 -28.39 41.04 -2.32
N ILE A 89 -28.86 41.64 -1.23
CA ILE A 89 -28.04 42.33 -0.24
C ILE A 89 -27.75 41.37 0.91
N VAL A 90 -26.47 41.21 1.24
CA VAL A 90 -26.02 40.47 2.43
C VAL A 90 -26.45 41.23 3.68
N THR A 91 -27.15 40.57 4.60
CA THR A 91 -27.58 41.16 5.87
C THR A 91 -26.75 40.60 7.02
N ALA A 92 -26.90 41.18 8.22
CA ALA A 92 -26.27 40.63 9.43
C ALA A 92 -26.78 39.23 9.81
N GLU A 93 -27.91 38.79 9.23
CA GLU A 93 -28.55 37.50 9.47
C GLU A 93 -28.24 36.47 8.36
N THR A 94 -27.50 36.85 7.32
CA THR A 94 -27.16 35.95 6.21
C THR A 94 -26.15 34.88 6.66
N GLU A 95 -26.65 33.70 7.01
CA GLU A 95 -25.82 32.51 7.30
C GLU A 95 -25.73 31.53 6.11
N GLU A 96 -26.84 31.35 5.38
CA GLU A 96 -26.96 30.46 4.23
C GLU A 96 -27.95 31.06 3.23
N ILE A 97 -27.57 31.08 1.96
CA ILE A 97 -28.42 31.52 0.85
C ILE A 97 -28.99 30.27 0.19
N THR A 98 -30.32 30.14 0.15
CA THR A 98 -30.98 29.01 -0.50
C THR A 98 -31.74 29.48 -1.73
N VAL A 99 -31.41 28.89 -2.88
CA VAL A 99 -32.11 29.08 -4.15
C VAL A 99 -32.97 27.85 -4.44
N THR A 100 -34.28 28.05 -4.59
CA THR A 100 -35.24 26.99 -4.89
C THR A 100 -36.10 27.33 -6.11
N GLY A 101 -36.38 26.36 -6.97
CA GLY A 101 -37.29 26.54 -8.11
C GLY A 101 -36.91 25.69 -9.33
N PRO A 102 -37.67 25.75 -10.43
CA PRO A 102 -37.39 25.01 -11.67
C PRO A 102 -36.24 25.65 -12.46
N LEU A 103 -35.02 25.58 -11.91
CA LEU A 103 -33.84 26.25 -12.47
C LEU A 103 -33.25 25.49 -13.67
N THR A 104 -33.09 26.19 -14.79
CA THR A 104 -32.30 25.74 -15.95
C THR A 104 -30.95 26.43 -16.05
N SER A 105 -30.80 27.63 -15.47
CA SER A 105 -29.52 28.34 -15.37
C SER A 105 -29.37 28.99 -14.00
N LEU A 106 -28.16 28.90 -13.44
CA LEU A 106 -27.73 29.65 -12.26
C LEU A 106 -26.39 30.33 -12.53
N GLU A 107 -26.37 31.65 -12.41
CA GLU A 107 -25.16 32.46 -12.45
C GLU A 107 -24.96 33.18 -11.11
N CYS A 108 -23.91 32.78 -10.38
CA CYS A 108 -23.56 33.29 -9.04
C CYS A 108 -22.06 33.60 -8.94
N TYR A 109 -21.47 34.07 -10.03
CA TYR A 109 -20.06 34.40 -10.11
C TYR A 109 -19.72 35.68 -9.31
N GLY A 110 -18.50 35.78 -8.78
CA GLY A 110 -18.04 37.00 -8.09
C GLY A 110 -18.74 37.30 -6.76
N CYS A 111 -19.46 36.33 -6.17
CA CYS A 111 -20.26 36.51 -4.96
C CYS A 111 -19.49 36.19 -3.67
N GLN A 112 -18.16 36.00 -3.75
CA GLN A 112 -17.29 35.61 -2.64
C GLN A 112 -17.78 34.33 -1.93
N LEU A 113 -18.38 33.41 -2.69
CA LEU A 113 -18.92 32.18 -2.15
C LEU A 113 -17.81 31.30 -1.60
N THR A 114 -17.97 30.81 -0.37
CA THR A 114 -17.08 29.81 0.26
C THR A 114 -17.63 28.41 0.14
N ASP A 115 -18.95 28.29 -0.04
CA ASP A 115 -19.65 27.01 -0.24
C ASP A 115 -20.74 27.16 -1.30
N LEU A 116 -20.90 26.12 -2.12
CA LEU A 116 -22.01 25.94 -3.07
C LEU A 116 -22.38 24.45 -3.06
N THR A 117 -23.41 24.12 -2.30
CA THR A 117 -23.93 22.78 -2.13
C THR A 117 -25.16 22.57 -3.01
N ILE A 118 -25.05 21.66 -3.97
CA ILE A 118 -26.15 21.27 -4.86
C ILE A 118 -26.91 20.10 -4.22
N VAL A 119 -28.04 20.38 -3.60
CA VAL A 119 -28.87 19.34 -2.96
C VAL A 119 -29.65 18.55 -4.00
N SER A 120 -30.25 19.25 -4.98
CA SER A 120 -30.93 18.66 -6.13
C SER A 120 -30.94 19.68 -7.28
N ALA A 121 -30.67 19.26 -8.51
CA ALA A 121 -30.67 20.16 -9.68
C ALA A 121 -30.99 19.42 -11.00
N PRO A 122 -32.15 18.73 -11.09
CA PRO A 122 -32.44 17.79 -12.16
C PRO A 122 -32.60 18.46 -13.54
N SER A 123 -32.87 19.78 -13.58
CA SER A 123 -33.07 20.54 -14.82
C SER A 123 -31.98 21.57 -15.10
N LEU A 124 -30.96 21.68 -14.24
CA LEU A 124 -29.93 22.70 -14.37
C LEU A 124 -29.00 22.37 -15.55
N SER A 125 -29.00 23.25 -16.55
CA SER A 125 -28.23 23.14 -17.79
C SER A 125 -27.01 24.04 -17.79
N ILE A 126 -27.06 25.19 -17.12
CA ILE A 126 -25.94 26.15 -17.05
C ILE A 126 -25.63 26.46 -15.59
N LEU A 127 -24.37 26.26 -15.20
CA LEU A 127 -23.85 26.69 -13.89
C LEU A 127 -22.62 27.57 -14.09
N LYS A 128 -22.72 28.84 -13.68
CA LYS A 128 -21.61 29.78 -13.66
C LYS A 128 -21.34 30.26 -12.24
N CYS A 129 -20.31 29.69 -11.61
CA CYS A 129 -19.90 29.96 -10.22
C CYS A 129 -18.43 30.41 -10.12
N TYR A 130 -17.87 30.94 -11.21
CA TYR A 130 -16.49 31.41 -11.29
C TYR A 130 -16.20 32.65 -10.42
N LYS A 131 -14.91 32.94 -10.17
CA LYS A 131 -14.48 34.08 -9.32
C LYS A 131 -15.09 34.04 -7.91
N ASN A 132 -15.04 32.88 -7.26
CA ASN A 132 -15.46 32.68 -5.88
C ASN A 132 -14.31 32.06 -5.06
N ASN A 133 -14.58 31.65 -3.82
CA ASN A 133 -13.62 31.02 -2.91
C ASN A 133 -13.95 29.54 -2.65
N LEU A 134 -14.56 28.86 -3.63
CA LEU A 134 -14.99 27.47 -3.48
C LEU A 134 -13.79 26.53 -3.40
N GLN A 135 -13.74 25.70 -2.36
CA GLN A 135 -12.73 24.65 -2.20
C GLN A 135 -13.20 23.30 -2.77
N THR A 136 -14.52 23.08 -2.80
CA THR A 136 -15.17 21.88 -3.34
C THR A 136 -16.36 22.27 -4.19
N LEU A 137 -16.67 21.45 -5.19
CA LEU A 137 -17.86 21.59 -6.03
C LEU A 137 -18.30 20.21 -6.51
N ASP A 138 -19.47 19.76 -6.06
CA ASP A 138 -20.10 18.52 -6.52
C ASP A 138 -21.21 18.84 -7.54
N VAL A 139 -21.00 18.44 -8.79
CA VAL A 139 -21.96 18.61 -9.91
C VAL A 139 -22.66 17.31 -10.29
N SER A 140 -22.53 16.24 -9.50
CA SER A 140 -23.13 14.93 -9.77
C SER A 140 -24.66 14.96 -9.85
N LYS A 141 -25.29 15.96 -9.23
CA LYS A 141 -26.75 16.17 -9.25
C LYS A 141 -27.24 16.96 -10.47
N CYS A 142 -26.34 17.47 -11.31
CA CYS A 142 -26.67 18.27 -12.49
C CYS A 142 -26.63 17.41 -13.77
N GLN A 143 -27.58 16.49 -13.93
CA GLN A 143 -27.58 15.53 -15.04
C GLN A 143 -27.83 16.18 -16.42
N GLU A 144 -28.44 17.36 -16.44
CA GLU A 144 -28.75 18.14 -17.64
C GLU A 144 -27.69 19.21 -17.98
N LEU A 145 -26.59 19.26 -17.21
CA LEU A 145 -25.55 20.29 -17.34
C LEU A 145 -24.87 20.23 -18.72
N THR A 146 -24.92 21.34 -19.46
CA THR A 146 -24.26 21.55 -20.76
C THR A 146 -23.09 22.53 -20.65
N VAL A 147 -23.15 23.49 -19.73
CA VAL A 147 -22.09 24.48 -19.50
C VAL A 147 -21.75 24.57 -18.01
N LEU A 148 -20.46 24.38 -17.70
CA LEU A 148 -19.91 24.58 -16.36
C LEU A 148 -18.76 25.59 -16.41
N GLU A 149 -18.94 26.74 -15.74
CA GLU A 149 -17.89 27.73 -15.54
C GLU A 149 -17.58 27.89 -14.04
N CYS A 150 -16.50 27.26 -13.58
CA CYS A 150 -16.05 27.24 -12.18
C CYS A 150 -14.59 27.72 -12.00
N HIS A 151 -14.02 28.36 -13.03
CA HIS A 151 -12.67 28.94 -13.02
C HIS A 151 -12.50 30.05 -11.97
N ASN A 152 -11.24 30.37 -11.59
CA ASN A 152 -10.93 31.32 -10.51
C ASN A 152 -11.62 30.95 -9.18
N ASN A 153 -11.33 29.75 -8.68
CA ASN A 153 -11.74 29.24 -7.37
C ASN A 153 -10.52 28.57 -6.70
N LEU A 154 -10.74 27.79 -5.64
CA LEU A 154 -9.72 27.09 -4.87
C LEU A 154 -9.89 25.56 -4.94
N LEU A 155 -10.52 25.04 -6.00
CA LEU A 155 -10.84 23.63 -6.14
C LEU A 155 -9.57 22.78 -6.23
N SER A 156 -9.47 21.72 -5.42
CA SER A 156 -8.38 20.74 -5.48
C SER A 156 -8.68 19.56 -6.40
N THR A 157 -9.96 19.25 -6.58
CA THR A 157 -10.45 18.17 -7.44
C THR A 157 -11.75 18.58 -8.10
N LEU A 158 -12.00 18.10 -9.32
CA LEU A 158 -13.28 18.26 -10.00
C LEU A 158 -13.62 16.97 -10.75
N ASP A 159 -14.82 16.45 -10.51
CA ASP A 159 -15.36 15.29 -11.20
C ASP A 159 -16.58 15.70 -12.03
N VAL A 160 -16.47 15.51 -13.34
CA VAL A 160 -17.57 15.76 -14.30
C VAL A 160 -18.02 14.47 -15.00
N SER A 161 -17.57 13.30 -14.54
CA SER A 161 -17.78 12.00 -15.18
C SER A 161 -19.25 11.61 -15.32
N THR A 162 -20.13 12.18 -14.50
CA THR A 162 -21.57 11.90 -14.51
C THR A 162 -22.37 12.86 -15.39
N ASN A 163 -21.80 13.99 -15.83
CA ASN A 163 -22.48 15.02 -16.60
C ASN A 163 -22.49 14.71 -18.11
N LYS A 164 -23.39 13.81 -18.51
CA LYS A 164 -23.52 13.25 -19.87
C LYS A 164 -23.73 14.26 -21.00
N LYS A 165 -24.32 15.41 -20.67
CA LYS A 165 -24.67 16.46 -21.64
C LYS A 165 -23.67 17.61 -21.66
N LEU A 166 -22.57 17.53 -20.89
CA LEU A 166 -21.62 18.62 -20.77
C LEU A 166 -20.91 18.85 -22.10
N GLU A 167 -21.00 20.08 -22.62
CA GLU A 167 -20.41 20.51 -23.90
C GLU A 167 -19.22 21.44 -23.69
N SER A 168 -19.26 22.27 -22.64
CA SER A 168 -18.22 23.25 -22.31
C SER A 168 -17.87 23.24 -20.83
N LEU A 169 -16.58 23.06 -20.53
CA LEU A 169 -16.01 23.11 -19.19
C LEU A 169 -14.93 24.19 -19.10
N LYS A 170 -15.10 25.16 -18.19
CA LYS A 170 -14.07 26.14 -17.82
C LYS A 170 -13.74 26.05 -16.35
N ALA A 171 -12.59 25.44 -16.05
CA ALA A 171 -12.07 25.15 -14.71
C ALA A 171 -10.64 25.71 -14.48
N TYR A 172 -10.15 26.59 -15.35
CA TYR A 172 -8.82 27.20 -15.24
C TYR A 172 -8.64 28.06 -13.97
N SER A 173 -7.39 28.30 -13.57
CA SER A 173 -7.05 29.08 -12.36
C SER A 173 -7.73 28.55 -11.10
N ASN A 174 -7.42 27.29 -10.79
CA ASN A 174 -7.84 26.58 -9.57
C ASN A 174 -6.58 25.94 -8.93
N LYS A 175 -6.75 24.95 -8.05
CA LYS A 175 -5.67 24.14 -7.48
C LYS A 175 -5.82 22.66 -7.84
N LEU A 176 -6.42 22.37 -9.01
CA LEU A 176 -6.78 21.01 -9.40
C LEU A 176 -5.53 20.15 -9.51
N GLN A 177 -5.48 19.10 -8.70
CA GLN A 177 -4.54 17.98 -8.84
C GLN A 177 -5.16 16.87 -9.70
N THR A 178 -6.50 16.83 -9.77
CA THR A 178 -7.24 15.84 -10.54
C THR A 178 -8.47 16.48 -11.18
N LEU A 179 -8.63 16.22 -12.48
CA LEU A 179 -9.85 16.49 -13.24
C LEU A 179 -10.33 15.15 -13.83
N THR A 180 -11.45 14.66 -13.33
CA THR A 180 -12.01 13.36 -13.75
C THR A 180 -13.03 13.55 -14.86
N THR A 181 -12.76 12.96 -16.02
CA THR A 181 -13.75 12.75 -17.08
C THR A 181 -14.13 11.26 -17.14
N GLY A 182 -15.30 10.93 -17.70
CA GLY A 182 -15.80 9.56 -17.78
C GLY A 182 -16.40 9.23 -19.15
N GLU A 183 -16.85 7.98 -19.30
CA GLU A 183 -17.41 7.47 -20.58
C GLU A 183 -18.62 8.27 -21.09
N SER A 184 -19.25 9.01 -20.19
CA SER A 184 -20.41 9.84 -20.45
C SER A 184 -20.07 11.20 -21.08
N ASN A 185 -18.83 11.68 -21.03
CA ASN A 185 -18.45 13.03 -21.49
C ASN A 185 -18.17 13.12 -23.00
N SER A 186 -18.77 12.25 -23.81
CA SER A 186 -18.62 12.23 -25.27
C SER A 186 -19.09 13.51 -26.00
N LYS A 187 -19.81 14.41 -25.31
CA LYS A 187 -20.31 15.67 -25.85
C LYS A 187 -19.39 16.88 -25.58
N LEU A 188 -18.35 16.74 -24.77
CA LEU A 188 -17.42 17.83 -24.49
C LEU A 188 -16.71 18.27 -25.78
N THR A 189 -16.90 19.52 -26.15
CA THR A 189 -16.24 20.18 -27.29
C THR A 189 -15.16 21.15 -26.84
N ARG A 190 -15.22 21.62 -25.59
CA ARG A 190 -14.23 22.55 -25.01
C ARG A 190 -13.91 22.23 -23.57
N ILE A 191 -12.61 22.11 -23.26
CA ILE A 191 -12.07 21.99 -21.91
C ILE A 191 -11.00 23.07 -21.71
N GLU A 192 -11.21 23.95 -20.74
CA GLU A 192 -10.23 24.93 -20.28
C GLU A 192 -9.86 24.63 -18.82
N CYS A 193 -8.71 23.99 -18.60
CA CYS A 193 -8.20 23.59 -17.30
C CYS A 193 -6.79 24.13 -17.00
N GLY A 194 -6.33 25.16 -17.72
CA GLY A 194 -5.04 25.78 -17.51
C GLY A 194 -4.85 26.44 -16.13
N ASN A 195 -3.61 26.72 -15.74
CA ASN A 195 -3.23 27.29 -14.43
C ASN A 195 -3.79 26.45 -13.25
N ASN A 196 -3.33 25.20 -13.17
CA ASN A 196 -3.70 24.21 -12.16
C ASN A 196 -2.45 23.38 -11.77
N GLN A 197 -2.64 22.23 -11.11
CA GLN A 197 -1.55 21.35 -10.64
C GLN A 197 -1.67 19.93 -11.20
N LEU A 198 -2.29 19.77 -12.38
CA LEU A 198 -2.51 18.47 -13.00
C LEU A 198 -1.18 17.85 -13.43
N THR A 199 -0.89 16.62 -12.98
CA THR A 199 0.25 15.83 -13.46
C THR A 199 -0.14 14.90 -14.61
N THR A 200 -1.42 14.56 -14.71
CA THR A 200 -2.01 13.77 -15.79
C THR A 200 -3.36 14.36 -16.18
N LEU A 201 -3.78 14.10 -17.42
CA LEU A 201 -5.09 14.49 -17.93
C LEU A 201 -5.57 13.43 -18.92
N ASP A 202 -6.63 12.71 -18.57
CA ASP A 202 -7.28 11.76 -19.49
C ASP A 202 -8.49 12.43 -20.16
N VAL A 203 -8.37 12.63 -21.47
CA VAL A 203 -9.42 13.15 -22.35
C VAL A 203 -9.86 12.12 -23.39
N SER A 204 -9.46 10.85 -23.24
CA SER A 204 -9.71 9.79 -24.23
C SER A 204 -11.19 9.55 -24.52
N LYS A 205 -12.07 9.86 -23.56
CA LYS A 205 -13.53 9.74 -23.68
C LYS A 205 -14.20 10.98 -24.27
N CYS A 206 -13.48 12.11 -24.36
CA CYS A 206 -13.97 13.38 -24.92
C CYS A 206 -13.80 13.41 -26.45
N ILE A 207 -14.42 12.47 -27.15
CA ILE A 207 -14.17 12.22 -28.59
C ILE A 207 -14.62 13.37 -29.52
N GLU A 208 -15.47 14.28 -29.03
CA GLU A 208 -15.95 15.46 -29.75
C GLU A 208 -15.13 16.74 -29.44
N LEU A 209 -14.01 16.62 -28.71
CA LEU A 209 -13.20 17.74 -28.23
C LEU A 209 -12.56 18.51 -29.40
N VAL A 210 -12.77 19.83 -29.41
CA VAL A 210 -12.27 20.79 -30.40
C VAL A 210 -11.24 21.75 -29.78
N ASP A 211 -11.52 22.21 -28.56
CA ASP A 211 -10.68 23.14 -27.80
C ASP A 211 -10.13 22.47 -26.53
N LEU A 212 -8.81 22.39 -26.40
CA LEU A 212 -8.15 21.92 -25.18
C LEU A 212 -7.11 22.93 -24.68
N TYR A 213 -7.41 23.62 -23.60
CA TYR A 213 -6.50 24.58 -22.95
C TYR A 213 -6.07 24.00 -21.59
N ALA A 214 -4.87 23.43 -21.56
CA ALA A 214 -4.26 22.75 -20.41
C ALA A 214 -2.88 23.35 -20.05
N GLU A 215 -2.62 24.59 -20.45
CA GLU A 215 -1.40 25.33 -20.14
C GLU A 215 -1.16 25.52 -18.64
N GLN A 216 0.08 25.79 -18.22
CA GLN A 216 0.40 26.10 -16.82
C GLN A 216 -0.07 25.01 -15.85
N ASN A 217 0.32 23.77 -16.13
CA ASN A 217 0.07 22.59 -15.29
C ASN A 217 1.41 21.88 -15.01
N LYS A 218 1.36 20.61 -14.59
CA LYS A 218 2.53 19.77 -14.33
C LYS A 218 2.54 18.52 -15.23
N LEU A 219 1.93 18.60 -16.42
CA LEU A 219 1.80 17.47 -17.32
C LEU A 219 3.16 17.06 -17.87
N THR A 220 3.50 15.77 -17.75
CA THR A 220 4.69 15.18 -18.39
C THR A 220 4.36 14.40 -19.65
N THR A 221 3.07 14.18 -19.91
CA THR A 221 2.55 13.45 -21.09
C THR A 221 1.08 13.81 -21.30
N LEU A 222 0.60 13.68 -22.53
CA LEU A 222 -0.78 13.87 -22.90
C LEU A 222 -1.09 13.02 -24.14
N ASP A 223 -2.06 12.11 -24.04
CA ASP A 223 -2.52 11.29 -25.17
C ASP A 223 -3.77 11.92 -25.79
N LEU A 224 -3.67 12.25 -27.09
CA LEU A 224 -4.74 12.88 -27.86
C LEU A 224 -5.26 11.98 -29.01
N THR A 225 -4.88 10.70 -29.04
CA THR A 225 -5.20 9.78 -30.14
C THR A 225 -6.70 9.62 -30.39
N LYS A 226 -7.55 9.85 -29.38
CA LYS A 226 -9.01 9.74 -29.50
C LYS A 226 -9.70 11.06 -29.87
N ASN A 227 -9.01 12.19 -29.73
CA ASN A 227 -9.59 13.52 -29.87
C ASN A 227 -9.39 14.06 -31.30
N THR A 228 -9.94 13.35 -32.28
CA THR A 228 -9.66 13.60 -33.71
C THR A 228 -10.24 14.90 -34.27
N LYS A 229 -11.05 15.62 -33.47
CA LYS A 229 -11.67 16.90 -33.83
C LYS A 229 -10.94 18.13 -33.28
N LEU A 230 -9.82 17.95 -32.58
CA LEU A 230 -9.06 19.04 -31.99
C LEU A 230 -8.62 20.05 -33.04
N TRP A 231 -8.78 21.33 -32.68
CA TRP A 231 -8.44 22.48 -33.52
C TRP A 231 -7.53 23.48 -32.80
N TRP A 232 -7.75 23.68 -31.50
CA TRP A 232 -6.90 24.52 -30.67
C TRP A 232 -6.39 23.75 -29.47
N ILE A 233 -5.06 23.66 -29.36
CA ILE A 233 -4.37 23.04 -28.24
C ILE A 233 -3.47 24.08 -27.60
N LYS A 234 -3.63 24.31 -26.28
CA LYS A 234 -2.69 25.08 -25.47
C LYS A 234 -2.15 24.18 -24.37
N VAL A 235 -0.85 23.92 -24.42
CA VAL A 235 -0.16 23.03 -23.46
C VAL A 235 1.18 23.60 -23.00
N PHE A 236 1.49 24.85 -23.34
CA PHE A 236 2.68 25.55 -22.84
C PHE A 236 2.74 25.64 -21.31
N SER A 237 3.91 25.90 -20.76
CA SER A 237 4.21 25.89 -19.33
C SER A 237 3.81 24.57 -18.66
N ASN A 238 4.26 23.45 -19.24
CA ASN A 238 4.16 22.09 -18.68
C ASN A 238 5.55 21.45 -18.63
N PHE A 239 5.66 20.11 -18.56
CA PHE A 239 6.93 19.37 -18.47
C PHE A 239 7.00 18.19 -19.47
N ILE A 240 6.47 18.38 -20.68
CA ILE A 240 6.50 17.38 -21.76
C ILE A 240 7.82 17.52 -22.52
N GLU A 241 8.68 16.50 -22.45
CA GLU A 241 10.00 16.51 -23.09
C GLU A 241 10.44 15.10 -23.56
N GLY A 242 11.49 15.04 -24.39
CA GLY A 242 12.08 13.79 -24.88
C GLY A 242 11.09 12.87 -25.58
N GLU A 243 11.14 11.56 -25.31
CA GLU A 243 10.24 10.56 -25.92
C GLU A 243 8.74 10.85 -25.67
N LYS A 244 8.41 11.57 -24.59
CA LYS A 244 7.02 11.97 -24.31
C LYS A 244 6.56 13.11 -25.21
N MET A 245 7.46 14.01 -25.59
CA MET A 245 7.21 15.01 -26.63
C MET A 245 7.05 14.32 -27.98
N ASP A 246 7.95 13.40 -28.35
CA ASP A 246 7.84 12.62 -29.59
C ASP A 246 6.47 11.94 -29.71
N SER A 247 6.05 11.23 -28.66
CA SER A 247 4.76 10.53 -28.62
C SER A 247 3.57 11.49 -28.64
N PHE A 248 3.65 12.62 -27.95
CA PHE A 248 2.61 13.66 -27.99
C PHE A 248 2.39 14.15 -29.43
N ILE A 249 3.47 14.45 -30.14
CA ILE A 249 3.44 14.92 -31.54
C ILE A 249 2.96 13.82 -32.49
N GLU A 250 3.43 12.59 -32.32
CA GLU A 250 2.97 11.43 -33.10
C GLU A 250 1.47 11.20 -32.95
N ASN A 251 0.94 11.44 -31.75
CA ASN A 251 -0.48 11.26 -31.42
C ASN A 251 -1.37 12.45 -31.79
N LEU A 252 -0.81 13.54 -32.32
CA LEU A 252 -1.62 14.65 -32.85
C LEU A 252 -2.51 14.15 -34.00
N PRO A 253 -3.79 14.54 -34.04
CA PRO A 253 -4.68 14.13 -35.10
C PRO A 253 -4.33 14.85 -36.41
N THR A 254 -4.61 14.21 -37.54
CA THR A 254 -4.37 14.80 -38.88
C THR A 254 -5.64 15.49 -39.37
N PRO A 255 -5.75 16.84 -39.31
CA PRO A 255 -6.86 17.59 -39.88
C PRO A 255 -7.06 17.31 -41.38
N THR A 256 -8.32 17.26 -41.82
CA THR A 256 -8.65 17.08 -43.25
C THR A 256 -8.78 18.39 -44.02
N GLN A 257 -9.01 19.53 -43.34
CA GLN A 257 -9.06 20.87 -43.92
C GLN A 257 -8.60 21.94 -42.91
N GLY A 258 -7.97 23.01 -43.41
CA GLY A 258 -7.50 24.15 -42.63
C GLY A 258 -6.24 23.88 -41.81
N SER A 259 -5.93 24.79 -40.87
CA SER A 259 -4.66 24.82 -40.15
C SER A 259 -4.92 24.97 -38.64
N PRO A 260 -5.02 23.87 -37.89
CA PRO A 260 -5.22 23.92 -36.45
C PRO A 260 -3.96 24.42 -35.73
N MET A 261 -4.15 24.97 -34.52
CA MET A 261 -3.14 25.71 -33.78
C MET A 261 -2.69 24.95 -32.53
N LEU A 262 -1.38 24.76 -32.40
CA LEU A 262 -0.74 24.12 -31.25
C LEU A 262 0.20 25.11 -30.55
N TYR A 263 -0.20 25.59 -29.38
CA TYR A 263 0.62 26.42 -28.49
C TYR A 263 1.37 25.51 -27.52
N ILE A 264 2.62 25.20 -27.86
CA ILE A 264 3.39 24.15 -27.18
C ILE A 264 4.38 24.67 -26.15
N VAL A 265 4.83 25.91 -26.32
CA VAL A 265 5.77 26.56 -25.39
C VAL A 265 5.39 28.01 -25.15
N ASP A 266 5.84 28.57 -24.03
CA ASP A 266 5.96 30.01 -23.76
C ASP A 266 7.42 30.32 -23.42
N THR A 267 8.18 30.80 -24.41
CA THR A 267 9.61 31.08 -24.21
C THR A 267 9.88 32.26 -23.27
N ARG A 268 8.86 33.03 -22.89
CA ARG A 268 8.99 34.10 -21.87
C ARG A 268 8.71 33.60 -20.46
N ASP A 269 8.10 32.43 -20.31
CA ASP A 269 7.91 31.80 -19.01
C ASP A 269 9.21 31.13 -18.56
N LYS A 270 9.74 31.58 -17.42
CA LYS A 270 10.95 30.99 -16.82
C LYS A 270 10.72 29.55 -16.34
N ASN A 271 9.46 29.17 -16.14
CA ASN A 271 9.05 27.84 -15.70
C ASN A 271 8.59 26.95 -16.86
N GLU A 272 8.86 27.31 -18.11
CA GLU A 272 8.58 26.44 -19.25
C GLU A 272 9.43 25.17 -19.20
N GLY A 273 8.78 24.05 -18.87
CA GLY A 273 9.39 22.74 -18.80
C GLY A 273 9.20 21.90 -20.07
N ASN A 274 8.34 22.30 -21.01
CA ASN A 274 8.21 21.59 -22.27
C ASN A 274 9.49 21.77 -23.10
N LYS A 275 10.00 20.67 -23.67
CA LYS A 275 11.13 20.69 -24.62
C LYS A 275 10.66 20.16 -25.96
N CYS A 276 10.30 21.09 -26.85
CA CYS A 276 9.91 20.81 -28.23
C CYS A 276 11.03 21.27 -29.18
N TYR A 277 11.64 20.33 -29.89
CA TYR A 277 12.76 20.53 -30.81
C TYR A 277 12.28 20.75 -32.24
N MET A 278 13.17 21.20 -33.12
CA MET A 278 12.88 21.40 -34.55
C MET A 278 12.27 20.14 -35.21
N LYS A 279 12.71 18.93 -34.82
CA LYS A 279 12.14 17.65 -35.33
C LYS A 279 10.64 17.51 -35.01
N ASP A 280 10.24 17.90 -33.80
CA ASP A 280 8.86 17.80 -33.29
C ASP A 280 7.96 18.78 -34.03
N VAL A 281 8.46 20.00 -34.20
CA VAL A 281 7.77 21.04 -34.97
C VAL A 281 7.56 20.59 -36.42
N ASN A 282 8.56 20.00 -37.06
CA ASN A 282 8.44 19.50 -38.42
C ASN A 282 7.42 18.35 -38.52
N ALA A 283 7.46 17.37 -37.61
CA ALA A 283 6.50 16.27 -37.58
C ALA A 283 5.05 16.75 -37.34
N ALA A 284 4.84 17.73 -36.47
CA ALA A 284 3.52 18.35 -36.28
C ALA A 284 3.04 19.09 -37.54
N ARG A 285 3.93 19.81 -38.22
CA ARG A 285 3.63 20.52 -39.48
C ARG A 285 3.30 19.56 -40.62
N GLU A 286 3.96 18.40 -40.69
CA GLU A 286 3.62 17.35 -41.66
C GLU A 286 2.20 16.82 -41.46
N LYS A 287 1.70 16.81 -40.22
CA LYS A 287 0.30 16.51 -39.89
C LYS A 287 -0.64 17.68 -40.16
N GLY A 288 -0.14 18.86 -40.54
CA GLY A 288 -0.94 20.06 -40.84
C GLY A 288 -1.09 21.06 -39.70
N TRP A 289 -0.42 20.86 -38.56
CA TRP A 289 -0.51 21.75 -37.40
C TRP A 289 0.39 22.98 -37.53
N VAL A 290 -0.13 24.13 -37.10
CA VAL A 290 0.64 25.36 -36.91
C VAL A 290 1.15 25.38 -35.47
N VAL A 291 2.46 25.13 -35.31
CA VAL A 291 3.10 25.12 -34.00
C VAL A 291 3.53 26.53 -33.61
N CYS A 292 3.12 26.94 -32.40
CA CYS A 292 3.20 28.31 -31.92
C CYS A 292 3.86 28.39 -30.55
N ASP A 293 4.55 29.51 -30.33
CA ASP A 293 5.04 29.97 -29.05
C ASP A 293 4.04 30.99 -28.52
N TRP A 294 3.51 30.77 -27.32
CA TRP A 294 2.57 31.68 -26.67
C TRP A 294 3.19 33.06 -26.45
N LEU A 295 4.52 33.12 -26.27
CA LEU A 295 5.32 34.32 -26.14
C LEU A 295 4.62 35.31 -25.20
N GLY A 296 4.37 34.91 -23.95
CA GLY A 296 3.67 35.65 -22.90
C GLY A 296 2.34 36.31 -23.31
N GLY A 297 1.60 35.73 -24.25
CA GLY A 297 0.31 36.26 -24.71
C GLY A 297 0.40 37.48 -25.64
N THR A 298 1.51 37.66 -26.36
CA THR A 298 1.66 38.78 -27.31
C THR A 298 0.67 38.63 -28.45
N GLU A 299 -0.17 39.62 -28.74
CA GLU A 299 -1.03 39.59 -29.93
C GLU A 299 -0.25 40.00 -31.19
N THR A 300 -0.29 39.17 -32.22
CA THR A 300 0.16 39.49 -33.57
C THR A 300 -1.07 39.64 -34.48
N PRO A 301 -0.94 40.22 -35.70
CA PRO A 301 -2.08 40.51 -36.56
C PRO A 301 -2.97 39.29 -36.89
N ASN A 302 -2.44 38.07 -36.78
CA ASN A 302 -3.14 36.85 -37.20
C ASN A 302 -3.31 35.80 -36.08
N MET A 303 -2.63 35.96 -34.94
CA MET A 303 -2.68 35.01 -33.81
C MET A 303 -2.20 35.66 -32.51
N THR A 304 -2.61 35.12 -31.36
CA THR A 304 -1.83 35.32 -30.13
C THR A 304 -0.55 34.48 -30.24
N GLY A 305 0.59 34.98 -29.77
CA GLY A 305 1.90 34.34 -29.90
C GLY A 305 2.58 34.55 -31.25
N THR A 306 3.61 33.73 -31.52
CA THR A 306 4.34 33.69 -32.80
C THR A 306 4.51 32.24 -33.27
N LEU A 307 4.89 32.05 -34.54
CA LEU A 307 5.32 30.74 -35.02
C LEU A 307 6.54 30.26 -34.23
N TYR A 308 6.47 29.01 -33.76
CA TYR A 308 7.58 28.35 -33.09
C TYR A 308 8.34 27.47 -34.07
N PHE A 309 9.66 27.57 -34.04
CA PHE A 309 10.56 26.80 -34.91
C PHE A 309 11.23 25.63 -34.20
N GLY A 310 10.98 25.44 -32.91
CA GLY A 310 11.65 24.38 -32.14
C GLY A 310 12.98 24.86 -31.57
N LEU A 311 13.45 24.16 -30.53
CA LEU A 311 14.84 24.27 -30.09
C LEU A 311 15.74 23.72 -31.20
N ASP A 312 16.86 24.40 -31.45
CA ASP A 312 17.80 24.07 -32.53
C ASP A 312 18.51 22.71 -32.32
N TYR A 313 18.52 22.19 -31.09
CA TYR A 313 19.35 21.06 -30.70
C TYR A 313 18.71 20.21 -29.59
N GLU A 314 18.51 18.92 -29.87
CA GLU A 314 18.18 17.89 -28.87
C GLU A 314 19.48 17.30 -28.33
N PRO A 315 19.72 17.31 -27.00
CA PRO A 315 20.92 16.72 -26.44
C PRO A 315 21.01 15.22 -26.74
N ASN A 316 22.08 14.78 -27.40
CA ASN A 316 22.35 13.39 -27.68
C ASN A 316 23.11 12.75 -26.50
N ILE A 317 22.37 12.19 -25.56
CA ILE A 317 22.89 11.64 -24.31
C ILE A 317 22.86 10.11 -24.38
N CYS A 318 24.00 9.45 -24.17
CA CYS A 318 24.03 8.00 -24.04
C CYS A 318 23.58 7.53 -22.64
N ASN A 319 23.30 6.22 -22.47
CA ASN A 319 22.75 5.66 -21.23
C ASN A 319 23.74 5.60 -20.05
N ASN A 320 24.98 6.07 -20.24
CA ASN A 320 25.96 6.15 -19.16
C ASN A 320 25.50 7.15 -18.10
N SER A 321 25.62 6.76 -16.82
CA SER A 321 25.33 7.66 -15.71
C SER A 321 26.32 7.51 -14.56
N ILE A 322 26.52 8.61 -13.85
CA ILE A 322 27.32 8.71 -12.63
C ILE A 322 26.45 9.39 -11.57
N MET A 323 26.30 8.76 -10.42
CA MET A 323 25.61 9.35 -9.27
C MET A 323 26.64 9.87 -8.29
N LEU A 324 26.43 11.08 -7.79
CA LEU A 324 27.20 11.69 -6.71
C LEU A 324 26.28 12.02 -5.54
N LYS A 325 26.69 11.69 -4.33
CA LYS A 325 25.99 12.07 -3.11
C LYS A 325 26.89 12.88 -2.21
N THR A 326 26.39 14.01 -1.71
CA THR A 326 27.16 14.94 -0.85
C THR A 326 26.48 15.17 0.49
N SER A 327 27.29 15.47 1.52
CA SER A 327 26.78 15.95 2.81
C SER A 327 26.49 17.46 2.82
N ARG A 328 26.79 18.19 1.73
CA ARG A 328 26.41 19.61 1.55
C ARG A 328 24.89 19.81 1.55
N ASN A 329 24.45 21.00 1.92
CA ASN A 329 23.03 21.36 1.98
C ASN A 329 22.49 21.81 0.63
N VAL A 330 21.17 21.66 0.41
CA VAL A 330 20.49 22.27 -0.74
C VAL A 330 20.71 23.79 -0.69
N GLY A 331 21.10 24.39 -1.82
CA GLY A 331 21.53 25.78 -1.94
C GLY A 331 23.05 26.01 -1.76
N GLU A 332 23.81 25.04 -1.25
CA GLU A 332 25.28 25.07 -1.32
C GLU A 332 25.76 24.61 -2.70
N THR A 333 27.05 24.78 -2.98
CA THR A 333 27.60 24.49 -4.31
C THR A 333 28.50 23.26 -4.34
N VAL A 334 28.69 22.68 -5.52
CA VAL A 334 29.72 21.68 -5.84
C VAL A 334 30.49 22.09 -7.08
N THR A 335 31.79 21.81 -7.14
CA THR A 335 32.62 22.10 -8.32
C THR A 335 32.99 20.80 -9.03
N LEU A 336 32.61 20.67 -10.30
CA LEU A 336 32.91 19.51 -11.14
C LEU A 336 33.69 19.94 -12.38
N ASP A 337 34.71 19.20 -12.77
CA ASP A 337 35.38 19.31 -14.06
C ASP A 337 35.06 18.09 -14.91
N ILE A 338 34.26 18.28 -15.96
CA ILE A 338 33.72 17.19 -16.79
C ILE A 338 34.26 17.31 -18.20
N THR A 339 35.00 16.28 -18.65
CA THR A 339 35.37 16.13 -20.05
C THR A 339 34.48 15.06 -20.69
N PRO A 340 33.68 15.37 -21.73
CA PRO A 340 32.90 14.38 -22.44
C PRO A 340 33.79 13.49 -23.34
N ASP A 341 33.31 12.30 -23.70
CA ASP A 341 33.87 11.46 -24.76
C ASP A 341 33.18 11.78 -26.10
N GLU A 342 31.88 11.48 -26.19
CA GLU A 342 30.98 11.80 -27.31
C GLU A 342 29.56 12.08 -26.78
N GLY A 343 28.80 12.90 -27.53
CA GLY A 343 27.45 13.33 -27.13
C GLY A 343 27.44 14.39 -26.03
N ASP A 344 26.25 14.71 -25.56
CA ASP A 344 26.05 15.72 -24.53
C ASP A 344 26.08 15.13 -23.13
N ILE A 345 26.38 16.01 -22.18
CA ILE A 345 26.25 15.74 -20.75
C ILE A 345 25.02 16.48 -20.25
N VAL A 346 24.29 15.90 -19.30
CA VAL A 346 23.27 16.58 -18.52
C VAL A 346 23.46 16.24 -17.05
N ILE A 347 23.27 17.23 -16.18
CA ILE A 347 23.34 17.06 -14.74
C ILE A 347 21.97 17.37 -14.15
N THR A 348 21.45 16.48 -13.31
CA THR A 348 20.26 16.74 -12.48
C THR A 348 20.63 16.88 -11.01
N GLY A 349 19.79 17.55 -10.23
CA GLY A 349 20.07 17.88 -8.82
C GLY A 349 20.81 19.21 -8.64
N ILE A 350 20.86 20.04 -9.68
CA ILE A 350 21.46 21.38 -9.70
C ILE A 350 20.45 22.43 -10.18
N GLU A 351 20.76 23.72 -9.99
CA GLU A 351 19.94 24.86 -10.44
C GLU A 351 20.32 25.32 -11.86
N GLU A 352 21.60 25.25 -12.20
CA GLU A 352 22.13 25.78 -13.45
C GLU A 352 21.71 24.93 -14.66
N ASN A 353 21.37 25.61 -15.75
CA ASN A 353 21.25 25.00 -17.07
C ASN A 353 22.57 25.20 -17.81
N GLY A 354 22.95 24.23 -18.65
CA GLY A 354 24.31 24.07 -19.21
C GLY A 354 24.99 25.30 -19.87
N PRO A 355 26.24 25.16 -20.36
CA PRO A 355 26.95 23.91 -20.64
C PRO A 355 27.39 23.17 -19.37
N TYR A 356 27.52 21.84 -19.43
CA TYR A 356 27.92 21.02 -18.27
C TYR A 356 29.36 20.49 -18.34
N THR A 357 30.16 21.05 -19.24
CA THR A 357 31.52 20.58 -19.56
C THR A 357 32.58 21.56 -19.07
N GLY A 358 33.80 21.06 -18.85
CA GLY A 358 34.88 21.79 -18.20
C GLY A 358 34.64 21.99 -16.70
N LYS A 359 35.51 22.77 -16.05
CA LYS A 359 35.43 23.09 -14.64
C LYS A 359 34.34 24.12 -14.36
N GLN A 360 33.30 23.72 -13.65
CA GLN A 360 32.15 24.55 -13.31
C GLN A 360 31.70 24.34 -11.87
N THR A 361 30.97 25.32 -11.34
CA THR A 361 30.39 25.26 -9.99
C THR A 361 28.87 25.31 -10.13
N TYR A 362 28.21 24.38 -9.44
CA TYR A 362 26.77 24.17 -9.53
C TYR A 362 26.12 24.31 -8.16
N THR A 363 24.97 24.95 -8.10
CA THR A 363 24.15 25.13 -6.90
C THR A 363 23.20 23.95 -6.74
N LEU A 364 23.23 23.31 -5.58
CA LEU A 364 22.48 22.08 -5.32
C LEU A 364 20.98 22.35 -5.16
N THR A 365 20.16 21.68 -5.97
CA THR A 365 18.71 21.54 -5.74
C THR A 365 18.38 20.22 -5.02
N SER A 366 19.34 19.30 -4.95
CA SER A 366 19.27 17.99 -4.29
C SER A 366 20.64 17.61 -3.72
N ARG A 367 20.69 16.81 -2.65
CA ARG A 367 21.94 16.23 -2.12
C ARG A 367 22.48 15.05 -2.94
N THR A 368 21.68 14.59 -3.91
CA THR A 368 22.06 13.56 -4.87
C THR A 368 21.99 14.17 -6.26
N LEU A 369 23.09 14.05 -7.00
CA LEU A 369 23.22 14.51 -8.38
C LEU A 369 23.38 13.32 -9.31
N TYR A 370 22.84 13.44 -10.52
CA TYR A 370 23.07 12.47 -11.59
C TYR A 370 23.68 13.17 -12.79
N ILE A 371 24.86 12.71 -13.19
CA ILE A 371 25.50 13.09 -14.45
C ILE A 371 25.14 12.01 -15.47
N ARG A 372 24.44 12.39 -16.54
CA ARG A 372 24.07 11.51 -17.65
C ARG A 372 24.84 11.90 -18.90
N GLY A 373 25.22 10.91 -19.69
CA GLY A 373 25.99 11.07 -20.93
C GLY A 373 27.38 10.45 -20.86
N GLY A 374 28.11 10.53 -21.97
CA GLY A 374 29.41 9.89 -22.14
C GLY A 374 30.52 10.67 -21.45
N VAL A 375 30.73 10.46 -20.15
CA VAL A 375 31.81 11.14 -19.39
C VAL A 375 33.14 10.41 -19.58
N LYS A 376 34.13 11.08 -20.18
CA LYS A 376 35.50 10.56 -20.35
C LYS A 376 36.37 10.80 -19.13
N SER A 377 36.26 11.97 -18.51
CA SER A 377 37.01 12.37 -17.32
C SER A 377 36.10 13.13 -16.37
N LEU A 378 36.16 12.79 -15.08
CA LEU A 378 35.45 13.49 -14.01
C LEU A 378 36.44 13.86 -12.90
N VAL A 379 36.57 15.16 -12.62
CA VAL A 379 37.18 15.67 -11.39
C VAL A 379 36.05 16.21 -10.51
N CYS A 380 35.86 15.57 -9.36
CA CYS A 380 34.84 15.89 -8.37
C CYS A 380 35.46 16.01 -6.97
N SER A 381 36.73 16.37 -6.90
CA SER A 381 37.45 16.55 -5.65
C SER A 381 36.94 17.75 -4.84
N ASP A 382 37.07 17.67 -3.51
CA ASP A 382 36.70 18.75 -2.56
C ASP A 382 35.22 19.16 -2.61
N ASN A 383 34.32 18.17 -2.53
CA ASN A 383 32.86 18.35 -2.62
C ASN A 383 32.07 17.72 -1.46
N ASN A 384 32.75 17.27 -0.41
CA ASN A 384 32.16 16.51 0.71
C ASN A 384 31.31 15.32 0.23
N LEU A 385 31.73 14.67 -0.85
CA LEU A 385 31.02 13.51 -1.39
C LEU A 385 31.10 12.36 -0.38
N THR A 386 29.97 11.73 -0.10
CA THR A 386 29.89 10.54 0.75
C THR A 386 29.76 9.26 -0.06
N GLU A 387 29.32 9.36 -1.32
CA GLU A 387 29.06 8.23 -2.20
C GLU A 387 29.24 8.64 -3.66
N ILE A 388 29.79 7.73 -4.46
CA ILE A 388 29.84 7.80 -5.91
C ILE A 388 29.51 6.42 -6.49
N SER A 389 28.66 6.39 -7.50
CA SER A 389 28.35 5.15 -8.22
C SER A 389 28.25 5.38 -9.72
N PHE A 390 28.42 4.30 -10.47
CA PHE A 390 28.46 4.30 -11.93
C PHE A 390 27.44 3.31 -12.47
N SER A 391 26.85 3.62 -13.62
CA SER A 391 26.15 2.62 -14.43
C SER A 391 27.11 1.53 -14.90
N ASP A 392 26.62 0.31 -15.12
CA ASP A 392 27.42 -0.79 -15.66
C ASP A 392 28.13 -0.40 -16.97
N ARG A 393 29.36 -0.88 -17.15
CA ARG A 393 30.22 -0.63 -18.33
C ARG A 393 30.41 0.87 -18.64
N ASN A 394 30.55 1.69 -17.60
CA ASN A 394 30.81 3.11 -17.80
C ASN A 394 32.11 3.33 -18.59
N ILE A 395 32.12 4.32 -19.49
CA ILE A 395 33.24 4.59 -20.41
C ILE A 395 34.33 5.49 -19.82
N ILE A 396 34.19 5.92 -18.55
CA ILE A 396 35.12 6.83 -17.89
C ILE A 396 36.56 6.31 -17.93
N THR A 397 37.49 7.20 -18.28
CA THR A 397 38.92 6.90 -18.42
C THR A 397 39.76 7.51 -17.30
N LYS A 398 39.26 8.56 -16.65
CA LYS A 398 39.92 9.22 -15.52
C LYS A 398 38.90 9.66 -14.48
N LEU A 399 39.16 9.31 -13.22
CA LEU A 399 38.36 9.72 -12.09
C LEU A 399 39.26 10.36 -11.03
N ASP A 400 38.95 11.60 -10.65
CA ASP A 400 39.47 12.23 -9.44
C ASP A 400 38.30 12.52 -8.49
N CYS A 401 38.25 11.75 -7.41
CA CYS A 401 37.28 11.88 -6.32
C CYS A 401 37.98 12.17 -4.98
N SER A 402 39.22 12.69 -5.03
CA SER A 402 40.02 12.99 -3.85
C SER A 402 39.41 14.07 -2.95
N LYS A 403 39.84 14.16 -1.69
CA LYS A 403 39.39 15.20 -0.73
C LYS A 403 37.87 15.18 -0.51
N ASN A 404 37.32 14.01 -0.23
CA ASN A 404 35.90 13.81 0.01
C ASN A 404 35.70 12.97 1.30
N GLN A 405 34.49 12.46 1.52
CA GLN A 405 34.09 11.67 2.70
C GLN A 405 33.58 10.27 2.29
N ILE A 406 34.12 9.73 1.19
CA ILE A 406 33.70 8.44 0.65
C ILE A 406 34.31 7.33 1.51
N SER A 407 33.48 6.40 2.01
CA SER A 407 33.91 5.27 2.85
C SER A 407 34.06 3.95 2.11
N SER A 408 33.37 3.79 0.98
CA SER A 408 33.51 2.64 0.09
C SER A 408 33.44 3.09 -1.36
N LEU A 409 34.36 2.60 -2.18
CA LEU A 409 34.44 2.92 -3.60
C LEU A 409 34.49 1.64 -4.43
N ALA A 410 33.35 1.32 -5.05
CA ALA A 410 33.19 0.16 -5.91
C ALA A 410 33.27 0.57 -7.38
N LEU A 411 34.38 0.25 -8.04
CA LEU A 411 34.64 0.61 -9.45
C LEU A 411 34.55 -0.60 -10.39
N ASN A 412 33.77 -1.61 -10.00
CA ASN A 412 33.73 -2.89 -10.69
C ASN A 412 33.42 -2.71 -12.19
N ASN A 413 34.23 -3.36 -13.05
CA ASN A 413 34.03 -3.38 -14.50
C ASN A 413 34.12 -2.01 -15.20
N LEU A 414 34.81 -1.03 -14.60
CA LEU A 414 35.23 0.18 -15.30
C LEU A 414 36.47 -0.11 -16.18
N GLU A 415 36.29 -0.93 -17.21
CA GLU A 415 37.37 -1.49 -18.05
C GLU A 415 38.22 -0.42 -18.76
N LYS A 416 37.67 0.78 -18.98
CA LYS A 416 38.36 1.90 -19.62
C LYS A 416 39.10 2.82 -18.64
N LEU A 417 38.94 2.64 -17.33
CA LEU A 417 39.53 3.52 -16.32
C LEU A 417 41.05 3.35 -16.29
N THR A 418 41.77 4.41 -16.63
CA THR A 418 43.25 4.44 -16.70
C THR A 418 43.89 5.15 -15.50
N MET A 419 43.16 6.03 -14.84
CA MET A 419 43.69 6.87 -13.77
C MET A 419 42.63 7.09 -12.70
N LEU A 420 42.99 6.76 -11.46
CA LEU A 420 42.15 6.94 -10.28
C LEU A 420 42.89 7.76 -9.22
N HIS A 421 42.32 8.90 -8.86
CA HIS A 421 42.70 9.67 -7.68
C HIS A 421 41.57 9.58 -6.66
N CYS A 422 41.84 8.95 -5.52
CA CYS A 422 40.88 8.73 -4.44
C CYS A 422 41.49 8.95 -3.05
N GLN A 423 42.68 9.56 -3.00
CA GLN A 423 43.33 9.97 -1.76
C GLN A 423 42.50 10.99 -0.98
N ASP A 424 42.82 11.17 0.29
CA ASP A 424 42.13 12.12 1.19
C ASP A 424 40.62 11.84 1.27
N ASN A 425 40.26 10.58 1.53
CA ASN A 425 38.89 10.13 1.78
C ASN A 425 38.86 9.34 3.11
N ILE A 426 37.77 8.62 3.37
CA ILE A 426 37.65 7.71 4.52
C ILE A 426 37.48 6.25 4.07
N LEU A 427 38.07 5.89 2.92
CA LEU A 427 37.86 4.57 2.31
C LEU A 427 38.34 3.46 3.22
N SER A 428 37.41 2.64 3.69
CA SER A 428 37.68 1.35 4.34
C SER A 428 37.50 0.19 3.35
N GLU A 429 37.01 0.46 2.15
CA GLU A 429 36.83 -0.52 1.08
C GLU A 429 37.06 0.14 -0.30
N LEU A 430 37.89 -0.51 -1.12
CA LEU A 430 38.17 -0.12 -2.50
C LEU A 430 38.26 -1.38 -3.35
N ASN A 431 37.36 -1.52 -4.32
CA ASN A 431 37.32 -2.68 -5.21
C ASN A 431 37.57 -2.25 -6.66
N LEU A 432 38.68 -2.76 -7.22
CA LEU A 432 39.18 -2.46 -8.57
C LEU A 432 38.99 -3.62 -9.56
N THR A 433 38.16 -4.60 -9.20
CA THR A 433 37.91 -5.78 -10.03
C THR A 433 37.37 -5.36 -11.40
N GLY A 434 37.99 -5.82 -12.49
CA GLY A 434 37.57 -5.49 -13.85
C GLY A 434 38.08 -4.13 -14.37
N CYS A 435 38.78 -3.33 -13.57
CA CYS A 435 39.48 -2.12 -14.03
C CYS A 435 40.81 -2.45 -14.73
N THR A 436 40.75 -3.15 -15.86
CA THR A 436 41.92 -3.75 -16.53
C THR A 436 42.82 -2.77 -17.28
N ALA A 437 42.41 -1.51 -17.45
CA ALA A 437 43.19 -0.46 -18.10
C ALA A 437 43.92 0.49 -17.13
N LEU A 438 43.84 0.26 -15.80
CA LEU A 438 44.41 1.17 -14.80
C LEU A 438 45.93 1.28 -14.92
N LEU A 439 46.45 2.49 -15.10
CA LEU A 439 47.89 2.78 -15.13
C LEU A 439 48.37 3.45 -13.84
N ARG A 440 47.47 4.17 -13.15
CA ARG A 440 47.77 4.89 -11.91
C ARG A 440 46.60 4.87 -10.93
N VAL A 441 46.91 4.55 -9.67
CA VAL A 441 45.99 4.64 -8.53
C VAL A 441 46.64 5.42 -7.39
N ASP A 442 46.03 6.51 -6.97
CA ASP A 442 46.43 7.27 -5.78
C ASP A 442 45.36 7.05 -4.69
N CYS A 443 45.70 6.32 -3.64
CA CYS A 443 44.75 5.92 -2.58
C CYS A 443 45.29 6.11 -1.15
N TYR A 444 46.42 6.79 -0.97
CA TYR A 444 46.94 7.22 0.34
C TYR A 444 45.95 8.12 1.10
N HIS A 445 46.15 8.31 2.41
CA HIS A 445 45.23 9.04 3.29
C HIS A 445 43.79 8.52 3.23
N ASN A 446 43.65 7.23 3.48
CA ASN A 446 42.36 6.54 3.61
C ASN A 446 42.40 5.63 4.86
N LYS A 447 41.47 4.67 4.98
CA LYS A 447 41.40 3.71 6.09
C LYS A 447 41.52 2.25 5.61
N LEU A 448 42.26 2.03 4.51
CA LEU A 448 42.50 0.71 3.93
C LEU A 448 43.57 -0.01 4.75
N ARG A 449 43.19 -1.05 5.48
CA ARG A 449 44.08 -1.81 6.37
C ARG A 449 43.55 -3.21 6.63
N ALA A 450 44.36 -4.04 7.27
CA ALA A 450 44.04 -5.44 7.56
C ALA A 450 43.47 -6.16 6.31
N GLN A 451 42.41 -6.95 6.47
CA GLN A 451 41.82 -7.72 5.36
C GLN A 451 41.36 -6.82 4.20
N ARG A 452 40.91 -5.60 4.47
CA ARG A 452 40.42 -4.67 3.43
C ARG A 452 41.54 -4.17 2.51
N MET A 453 42.74 -3.96 3.05
CA MET A 453 43.92 -3.69 2.24
C MET A 453 44.27 -4.89 1.37
N THR A 454 44.30 -6.09 1.96
CA THR A 454 44.57 -7.34 1.25
C THR A 454 43.57 -7.58 0.11
N ASP A 455 42.28 -7.31 0.33
CA ASP A 455 41.23 -7.48 -0.68
C ASP A 455 41.39 -6.46 -1.83
N MET A 456 41.73 -5.21 -1.51
CA MET A 456 42.00 -4.18 -2.50
C MET A 456 43.16 -4.58 -3.43
N VAL A 457 44.31 -4.99 -2.90
CA VAL A 457 45.45 -5.43 -3.74
C VAL A 457 45.15 -6.73 -4.51
N LYS A 458 44.30 -7.61 -3.96
CA LYS A 458 43.79 -8.79 -4.68
C LYS A 458 42.84 -8.43 -5.82
N SER A 459 42.16 -7.29 -5.77
CA SER A 459 41.27 -6.83 -6.84
C SER A 459 42.01 -6.22 -8.05
N LEU A 460 43.29 -5.84 -7.89
CA LEU A 460 44.13 -5.34 -8.98
C LEU A 460 44.23 -6.36 -10.13
N TYR A 461 44.26 -5.89 -11.38
CA TYR A 461 44.51 -6.76 -12.53
C TYR A 461 46.00 -7.14 -12.67
N ASP A 462 46.33 -8.11 -13.52
CA ASP A 462 47.71 -8.45 -13.87
C ASP A 462 48.33 -7.39 -14.79
N GLY A 463 49.21 -6.56 -14.23
CA GLY A 463 49.83 -5.41 -14.86
C GLY A 463 51.08 -5.70 -15.67
N LYS A 464 51.43 -6.97 -15.95
CA LYS A 464 52.70 -7.35 -16.59
C LYS A 464 53.02 -6.64 -17.91
N ALA A 465 52.00 -6.24 -18.67
CA ALA A 465 52.19 -5.55 -19.96
C ALA A 465 52.38 -4.04 -19.83
N THR A 466 51.99 -3.43 -18.70
CA THR A 466 51.87 -1.98 -18.54
C THR A 466 52.65 -1.39 -17.36
N GLU A 467 53.11 -2.24 -16.43
CA GLU A 467 53.86 -1.86 -15.22
C GLU A 467 53.20 -0.70 -14.43
N PRO A 468 51.91 -0.82 -14.06
CA PRO A 468 51.13 0.25 -13.45
C PRO A 468 51.67 0.66 -12.08
N VAL A 469 51.31 1.87 -11.62
CA VAL A 469 51.76 2.43 -10.33
C VAL A 469 50.60 2.61 -9.36
N ILE A 470 50.83 2.30 -8.08
CA ILE A 470 49.91 2.57 -6.98
C ILE A 470 50.61 3.33 -5.86
N PHE A 471 50.09 4.51 -5.51
CA PHE A 471 50.50 5.29 -4.34
C PHE A 471 49.57 4.93 -3.18
N ILE A 472 50.04 4.05 -2.32
CA ILE A 472 49.21 3.34 -1.34
C ILE A 472 49.25 3.98 0.06
N ILE A 473 50.33 4.67 0.37
CA ILE A 473 50.53 5.38 1.63
C ILE A 473 51.25 6.73 1.39
N ASP A 474 51.17 7.65 2.36
CA ASP A 474 52.07 8.78 2.53
C ASP A 474 52.69 8.77 3.94
N SER A 475 53.91 8.25 4.06
CA SER A 475 54.58 8.11 5.35
C SER A 475 55.04 9.44 5.97
N LYS A 476 55.03 10.54 5.21
CA LYS A 476 55.46 11.86 5.68
C LYS A 476 54.35 12.90 5.77
N ALA A 477 53.10 12.47 5.61
CA ALA A 477 51.91 13.30 5.72
C ALA A 477 52.01 14.41 6.78
N GLU A 478 51.90 15.67 6.35
CA GLU A 478 51.80 16.81 7.26
C GLU A 478 50.33 17.08 7.58
N GLY A 479 49.95 17.02 8.87
CA GLY A 479 48.60 17.28 9.33
C GLY A 479 47.82 16.00 9.69
N THR A 480 47.11 15.41 8.73
CA THR A 480 46.35 14.16 8.94
C THR A 480 47.26 12.95 8.83
N PRO A 481 47.41 12.13 9.89
CA PRO A 481 48.24 10.93 9.82
C PRO A 481 47.70 9.95 8.77
N GLU A 482 48.61 9.33 8.03
CA GLU A 482 48.29 8.17 7.19
C GLU A 482 47.67 7.06 8.05
N GLN A 483 46.54 6.55 7.59
CA GLN A 483 45.74 5.54 8.28
C GLN A 483 45.61 4.25 7.48
N ASN A 484 46.05 4.24 6.21
CA ASN A 484 46.26 3.02 5.47
C ASN A 484 47.41 2.22 6.09
N ILE A 485 47.23 0.90 6.17
CA ILE A 485 48.28 -0.03 6.60
C ILE A 485 48.42 -1.10 5.52
N ALA A 486 49.48 -1.01 4.75
CA ALA A 486 49.86 -2.01 3.76
C ALA A 486 51.06 -2.83 4.24
N LEU A 487 50.83 -4.12 4.46
CA LEU A 487 51.84 -5.05 4.93
C LEU A 487 52.76 -5.49 3.80
N LYS A 488 53.92 -6.07 4.16
CA LYS A 488 54.82 -6.73 3.21
C LYS A 488 54.10 -7.77 2.32
N SER A 489 53.12 -8.49 2.89
CA SER A 489 52.29 -9.45 2.15
C SER A 489 51.39 -8.78 1.11
N ASP A 490 50.81 -7.62 1.41
CA ASP A 490 49.96 -6.89 0.48
C ASP A 490 50.78 -6.31 -0.67
N VAL A 491 51.93 -5.72 -0.34
CA VAL A 491 52.90 -5.25 -1.35
C VAL A 491 53.33 -6.40 -2.24
N LYS A 492 53.63 -7.57 -1.66
CA LYS A 492 53.97 -8.77 -2.44
C LYS A 492 52.85 -9.14 -3.43
N ILE A 493 51.59 -9.19 -2.99
CA ILE A 493 50.45 -9.50 -3.88
C ILE A 493 50.37 -8.52 -5.06
N ALA A 494 50.54 -7.22 -4.82
CA ALA A 494 50.54 -6.21 -5.88
C ALA A 494 51.75 -6.37 -6.82
N THR A 495 52.96 -6.57 -6.27
CA THR A 495 54.18 -6.74 -7.08
C THR A 495 54.20 -8.04 -7.89
N ASP A 496 53.61 -9.13 -7.39
CA ASP A 496 53.45 -10.39 -8.14
C ASP A 496 52.55 -10.19 -9.38
N LYS A 497 51.68 -9.17 -9.35
CA LYS A 497 50.88 -8.68 -10.49
C LYS A 497 51.58 -7.56 -11.27
N SER A 498 52.89 -7.36 -11.07
CA SER A 498 53.71 -6.33 -11.72
C SER A 498 53.30 -4.88 -11.43
N TRP A 499 52.65 -4.61 -10.29
CA TRP A 499 52.37 -3.23 -9.86
C TRP A 499 53.56 -2.62 -9.10
N ASN A 500 53.90 -1.39 -9.46
CA ASN A 500 54.86 -0.55 -8.75
C ASN A 500 54.20 0.09 -7.52
N VAL A 501 54.45 -0.47 -6.34
CA VAL A 501 53.89 0.05 -5.08
C VAL A 501 54.78 1.16 -4.52
N ARG A 502 54.18 2.33 -4.28
CA ARG A 502 54.86 3.58 -3.90
C ARG A 502 54.29 4.21 -2.64
N ASP A 503 55.18 4.88 -1.92
CA ASP A 503 54.88 5.82 -0.84
C ASP A 503 55.02 7.26 -1.40
N TYR A 504 54.02 8.11 -1.18
CA TYR A 504 53.90 9.43 -1.80
C TYR A 504 54.88 10.47 -1.22
N ILE A 505 55.17 10.41 0.09
CA ILE A 505 56.12 11.29 0.80
C ILE A 505 55.87 12.79 0.56
N ASN A 506 54.66 13.31 0.79
CA ASN A 506 54.30 14.71 0.51
C ASN A 506 54.68 15.20 -0.91
N GLY A 507 54.59 14.33 -1.92
CA GLY A 507 54.95 14.66 -3.30
C GLY A 507 56.47 14.76 -3.54
N GLY A 508 57.29 14.17 -2.67
CA GLY A 508 58.73 14.04 -2.84
C GLY A 508 59.11 13.37 -4.16
N TYR A 509 60.38 13.52 -4.56
CA TYR A 509 60.90 13.00 -5.82
C TYR A 509 60.09 13.44 -7.06
N TYR A 510 59.81 14.74 -7.18
CA TYR A 510 59.04 15.31 -8.30
C TYR A 510 57.62 14.70 -8.45
N GLY A 511 56.99 14.30 -7.34
CA GLY A 511 55.67 13.68 -7.32
C GLY A 511 55.65 12.17 -7.65
N PHE A 512 56.82 11.53 -7.78
CA PHE A 512 56.94 10.09 -8.02
C PHE A 512 57.07 9.26 -6.74
N GLY A 513 57.26 9.90 -5.58
CA GLY A 513 57.43 9.22 -4.31
C GLY A 513 58.63 8.26 -4.28
N GLN A 514 58.62 7.32 -3.33
CA GLN A 514 59.62 6.24 -3.22
C GLN A 514 58.97 4.87 -3.30
N SER A 515 59.76 3.84 -3.62
CA SER A 515 59.30 2.45 -3.52
C SER A 515 58.92 2.11 -2.09
N TYR A 516 57.77 1.48 -1.90
CA TYR A 516 57.29 1.05 -0.60
C TYR A 516 57.38 -0.47 -0.46
N SER A 517 57.99 -0.94 0.64
CA SER A 517 58.21 -2.37 0.87
C SER A 517 57.17 -3.03 1.77
N GLY A 518 56.25 -2.27 2.36
CA GLY A 518 55.29 -2.78 3.34
C GLY A 518 55.81 -2.73 4.78
N THR A 519 54.90 -2.61 5.73
CA THR A 519 55.17 -2.74 7.16
C THR A 519 55.08 -4.20 7.61
N GLU A 520 55.67 -4.51 8.77
CA GLU A 520 55.48 -5.81 9.43
C GLU A 520 54.12 -5.85 10.14
N PRO A 521 53.47 -7.03 10.24
CA PRO A 521 52.19 -7.15 10.93
C PRO A 521 52.34 -6.96 12.44
N VAL A 522 51.44 -6.16 13.02
CA VAL A 522 51.29 -5.97 14.46
C VAL A 522 49.99 -6.64 14.91
N TYR A 523 50.02 -7.37 16.03
CA TYR A 523 48.87 -8.09 16.57
C TYR A 523 48.53 -7.63 17.98
N TYR A 524 47.23 -7.58 18.29
CA TYR A 524 46.69 -7.27 19.60
C TYR A 524 45.74 -8.35 20.09
N SER A 525 45.46 -8.33 21.39
CA SER A 525 44.49 -9.22 22.04
C SER A 525 43.18 -8.49 22.36
N VAL A 526 42.07 -9.20 22.26
CA VAL A 526 40.73 -8.77 22.65
C VAL A 526 40.25 -9.66 23.79
N THR A 527 39.92 -9.06 24.93
CA THR A 527 39.40 -9.76 26.10
C THR A 527 37.95 -9.34 26.31
N ILE A 528 37.02 -10.29 26.31
CA ILE A 528 35.61 -10.02 26.65
C ILE A 528 35.45 -10.30 28.14
N GLU A 529 34.98 -9.30 28.90
CA GLU A 529 34.75 -9.50 30.33
C GLU A 529 33.42 -10.19 30.62
N PRO A 530 33.36 -11.02 31.69
CA PRO A 530 32.10 -11.54 32.18
C PRO A 530 31.13 -10.40 32.52
N CYS A 531 29.91 -10.50 32.03
CA CYS A 531 28.81 -9.59 32.35
C CYS A 531 27.69 -10.35 33.08
N LYS A 532 26.84 -9.60 33.79
CA LYS A 532 25.60 -10.12 34.39
C LYS A 532 24.43 -9.71 33.52
N HIS A 533 23.38 -10.52 33.47
CA HIS A 533 22.12 -10.21 32.79
C HIS A 533 22.24 -10.08 31.26
N GLY A 534 23.20 -10.79 30.68
CA GLY A 534 23.44 -10.82 29.25
C GLY A 534 24.75 -11.54 28.89
N THR A 535 25.05 -11.58 27.60
CA THR A 535 26.29 -12.17 27.05
C THR A 535 26.88 -11.25 25.99
N ILE A 536 28.20 -11.33 25.80
CA ILE A 536 28.92 -10.60 24.74
C ILE A 536 29.72 -11.62 23.92
N ASN A 537 29.62 -11.54 22.60
CA ASN A 537 30.41 -12.36 21.69
C ASN A 537 31.05 -11.48 20.61
N ALA A 538 32.32 -11.75 20.26
CA ALA A 538 32.92 -11.19 19.06
C ALA A 538 32.57 -12.06 17.85
N MET A 539 32.09 -11.44 16.78
CA MET A 539 31.68 -12.12 15.56
C MET A 539 32.89 -12.31 14.63
N THR A 540 33.78 -13.24 15.01
CA THR A 540 34.99 -13.57 14.23
C THR A 540 35.36 -15.04 14.40
N GLU A 541 35.91 -15.64 13.34
CA GLU A 541 36.53 -16.97 13.40
C GLU A 541 37.99 -16.91 13.86
N SER A 542 38.58 -15.71 13.90
CA SER A 542 39.97 -15.51 14.30
C SER A 542 40.13 -15.62 15.82
N SER A 543 41.30 -16.09 16.26
CA SER A 543 41.64 -16.07 17.68
C SER A 543 41.65 -14.64 18.21
N LEU A 544 40.92 -14.37 19.29
CA LEU A 544 40.91 -13.07 19.96
C LEU A 544 42.27 -12.69 20.55
N THR A 545 43.25 -13.60 20.62
CA THR A 545 44.61 -13.31 21.11
C THR A 545 45.58 -12.84 20.02
N GLN A 546 45.18 -12.87 18.75
CA GLN A 546 46.02 -12.58 17.59
C GLN A 546 45.21 -11.82 16.53
N ILE A 547 44.70 -10.64 16.90
CA ILE A 547 43.96 -9.78 15.97
C ILE A 547 44.92 -8.78 15.34
N LEU A 548 44.99 -8.78 14.01
CA LEU A 548 45.85 -7.87 13.26
C LEU A 548 45.42 -6.41 13.49
N GLU A 549 46.40 -5.51 13.61
CA GLU A 549 46.17 -4.08 13.78
C GLU A 549 45.26 -3.50 12.70
N GLY A 550 44.34 -2.62 13.11
CA GLY A 550 43.36 -2.00 12.24
C GLY A 550 42.17 -2.89 11.86
N THR A 551 42.10 -4.13 12.35
CA THR A 551 40.94 -5.01 12.16
C THR A 551 39.73 -4.40 12.86
N GLU A 552 38.62 -4.30 12.14
CA GLU A 552 37.34 -3.91 12.71
C GLU A 552 36.57 -5.18 13.13
N LEU A 553 36.25 -5.30 14.41
CA LEU A 553 35.50 -6.43 14.95
C LEU A 553 34.09 -6.00 15.32
N ARG A 554 33.12 -6.82 14.91
CA ARG A 554 31.73 -6.72 15.35
C ARG A 554 31.53 -7.50 16.64
N PHE A 555 30.81 -6.91 17.58
CA PHE A 555 30.37 -7.54 18.80
C PHE A 555 28.85 -7.75 18.75
N ASN A 556 28.39 -8.79 19.44
CA ASN A 556 26.98 -9.00 19.70
C ASN A 556 26.79 -9.08 21.22
N ALA A 557 26.05 -8.14 21.77
CA ALA A 557 25.69 -8.11 23.18
C ALA A 557 24.22 -8.48 23.32
N THR A 558 23.95 -9.71 23.76
CA THR A 558 22.59 -10.24 23.88
C THR A 558 22.14 -10.10 25.32
N PRO A 559 21.14 -9.26 25.63
CA PRO A 559 20.59 -9.16 26.98
C PRO A 559 19.84 -10.44 27.38
N GLU A 560 19.82 -10.74 28.67
CA GLU A 560 18.86 -11.70 29.24
C GLU A 560 17.44 -11.11 29.22
N THR A 561 16.43 -11.99 29.24
CA THR A 561 15.02 -11.57 29.22
C THR A 561 14.69 -10.63 30.38
N GLY A 562 14.08 -9.48 30.07
CA GLY A 562 13.77 -8.43 31.06
C GLY A 562 14.84 -7.37 31.24
N PHE A 563 15.97 -7.50 30.52
CA PHE A 563 17.06 -6.54 30.51
C PHE A 563 17.31 -5.98 29.11
N GLU A 564 17.93 -4.82 29.06
CA GLU A 564 18.36 -4.16 27.84
C GLU A 564 19.83 -3.78 27.95
N LEU A 565 20.52 -3.73 26.82
CA LEU A 565 21.90 -3.23 26.77
C LEU A 565 21.88 -1.73 27.00
N ASN A 566 22.45 -1.30 28.12
CA ASN A 566 22.60 0.11 28.44
C ASN A 566 23.93 0.68 27.89
N GLU A 567 25.00 -0.12 27.96
CA GLU A 567 26.33 0.31 27.54
C GLU A 567 27.15 -0.88 27.04
N LEU A 568 27.89 -0.72 25.95
CA LEU A 568 28.94 -1.60 25.47
C LEU A 568 30.18 -0.76 25.17
N LYS A 569 31.29 -1.06 25.83
CA LYS A 569 32.57 -0.37 25.65
C LYS A 569 33.67 -1.29 25.17
N ALA A 570 34.52 -0.78 24.30
CA ALA A 570 35.82 -1.35 23.95
C ALA A 570 36.91 -0.43 24.52
N ASN A 571 37.62 -0.91 25.54
CA ASN A 571 38.38 -0.08 26.47
C ASN A 571 37.49 1.04 27.06
N ASP A 572 37.86 2.31 26.86
CA ASP A 572 37.08 3.47 27.31
C ASP A 572 36.16 4.05 26.21
N ILE A 573 36.12 3.43 25.03
CA ILE A 573 35.33 3.90 23.88
C ILE A 573 33.94 3.24 23.90
N ASP A 574 32.89 4.05 23.90
CA ASP A 574 31.50 3.59 23.75
C ASP A 574 31.23 3.13 22.32
N ILE A 575 30.88 1.86 22.18
CA ILE A 575 30.54 1.20 20.91
C ILE A 575 29.09 0.69 20.93
N THR A 576 28.24 1.15 21.85
CA THR A 576 26.87 0.65 22.03
C THR A 576 26.03 0.80 20.76
N ALA A 577 26.16 1.92 20.06
CA ALA A 577 25.37 2.18 18.85
C ALA A 577 25.87 1.41 17.62
N THR A 578 27.20 1.28 17.47
CA THR A 578 27.81 0.67 16.29
C THR A 578 27.95 -0.84 16.44
N MET A 579 28.16 -1.32 17.67
CA MET A 579 28.61 -2.66 18.00
C MET A 579 29.93 -3.03 17.32
N MET A 580 30.73 -2.05 16.90
CA MET A 580 31.96 -2.23 16.15
C MET A 580 33.11 -1.57 16.90
N ALA A 581 34.24 -2.27 17.04
CA ALA A 581 35.48 -1.69 17.53
C ALA A 581 36.64 -1.99 16.57
N GLU A 582 37.45 -0.97 16.34
CA GLU A 582 38.70 -1.06 15.61
C GLU A 582 39.85 -1.40 16.57
N ILE A 583 40.61 -2.45 16.24
CA ILE A 583 41.63 -2.99 17.13
C ILE A 583 43.00 -2.40 16.79
N ASN A 584 43.40 -1.36 17.53
CA ASN A 584 44.72 -0.71 17.45
C ASN A 584 45.54 -0.85 18.73
N SER A 585 45.03 -1.58 19.71
CA SER A 585 45.71 -1.89 20.97
C SER A 585 45.06 -3.11 21.62
N ASN A 586 45.66 -3.63 22.69
CA ASN A 586 44.97 -4.64 23.51
C ASN A 586 43.64 -4.05 24.00
N THR A 587 42.55 -4.74 23.71
CA THR A 587 41.19 -4.21 23.87
C THR A 587 40.40 -5.06 24.85
N VAL A 588 39.78 -4.44 25.84
CA VAL A 588 38.88 -5.09 26.80
C VAL A 588 37.44 -4.66 26.50
N VAL A 589 36.55 -5.62 26.26
CA VAL A 589 35.15 -5.34 25.93
C VAL A 589 34.25 -5.65 27.11
N ARG A 590 33.41 -4.68 27.49
CA ARG A 590 32.55 -4.71 28.68
C ARG A 590 31.14 -4.27 28.30
N ALA A 591 30.12 -4.94 28.83
CA ALA A 591 28.72 -4.54 28.67
C ALA A 591 28.05 -4.34 30.02
N VAL A 592 27.14 -3.39 30.07
CA VAL A 592 26.23 -3.13 31.19
C VAL A 592 24.81 -3.31 30.70
N PHE A 593 24.08 -4.20 31.36
CA PHE A 593 22.67 -4.44 31.12
C PHE A 593 21.84 -3.86 32.27
N SER A 594 20.69 -3.28 31.95
CA SER A 594 19.75 -2.72 32.94
C SER A 594 18.35 -3.25 32.70
N GLY A 595 17.62 -3.56 33.76
CA GLY A 595 16.31 -4.19 33.67
C GLY A 595 15.81 -4.74 35.00
N GLN A 596 14.75 -5.54 34.95
CA GLN A 596 14.18 -6.23 36.11
C GLN A 596 14.04 -7.72 35.82
N GLU A 597 14.23 -8.54 36.85
CA GLU A 597 13.97 -9.97 36.76
C GLU A 597 12.48 -10.23 36.48
N VAL A 598 12.20 -11.07 35.50
CA VAL A 598 10.84 -11.42 35.08
C VAL A 598 10.43 -12.79 35.60
N PRO A 599 9.14 -13.02 35.95
CA PRO A 599 8.61 -14.33 36.26
C PRO A 599 8.88 -15.33 35.14
N THR A 600 9.18 -16.56 35.52
CA THR A 600 9.48 -17.64 34.57
C THR A 600 8.22 -18.13 33.84
N GLN A 601 7.07 -18.15 34.53
CA GLN A 601 5.76 -18.50 33.95
C GLN A 601 5.27 -17.40 33.02
N HIS A 602 4.79 -17.80 31.85
CA HIS A 602 4.29 -16.89 30.83
C HIS A 602 3.31 -17.55 29.88
N ILE A 603 2.45 -16.73 29.28
CA ILE A 603 1.65 -17.10 28.10
C ILE A 603 2.20 -16.42 26.86
N ARG A 604 2.00 -17.00 25.68
CA ARG A 604 2.21 -16.31 24.39
C ARG A 604 0.91 -16.22 23.61
N LEU A 605 0.70 -15.06 23.00
CA LEU A 605 -0.53 -14.68 22.32
C LEU A 605 -0.18 -14.04 20.97
N SER A 606 -0.87 -14.43 19.91
CA SER A 606 -0.67 -13.87 18.56
C SER A 606 -2.02 -13.55 17.91
N LYS A 607 -2.06 -12.49 17.11
CA LYS A 607 -3.17 -12.10 16.23
C LYS A 607 -2.66 -11.37 14.99
N GLU A 608 -3.50 -11.24 13.96
CA GLU A 608 -3.09 -10.64 12.67
C GLU A 608 -2.85 -9.12 12.75
N LEU A 609 -3.66 -8.40 13.52
CA LEU A 609 -3.54 -6.94 13.67
C LEU A 609 -2.78 -6.60 14.96
N LYS A 610 -1.72 -5.79 14.84
CA LYS A 610 -0.92 -5.27 15.97
C LYS A 610 -1.61 -4.07 16.61
N ASP A 611 -2.71 -4.33 17.32
CA ASP A 611 -3.50 -3.33 18.04
C ASP A 611 -3.72 -3.74 19.51
N TYR A 612 -4.71 -3.09 20.15
CA TYR A 612 -4.99 -3.25 21.57
C TYR A 612 -5.46 -4.67 21.91
N LEU A 613 -4.99 -5.21 23.02
CA LEU A 613 -5.44 -6.48 23.58
C LEU A 613 -5.95 -6.25 25.00
N SER A 614 -7.18 -6.70 25.27
CA SER A 614 -7.81 -6.62 26.58
C SER A 614 -8.05 -8.02 27.13
N LEU A 615 -7.41 -8.34 28.24
CA LEU A 615 -7.45 -9.65 28.87
C LEU A 615 -7.96 -9.54 30.31
N GLY A 616 -8.87 -10.43 30.70
CA GLY A 616 -9.14 -10.67 32.10
C GLY A 616 -8.13 -11.67 32.64
N ILE A 617 -7.34 -11.31 33.65
CA ILE A 617 -6.30 -12.16 34.23
C ILE A 617 -6.43 -12.12 35.75
N LYS A 618 -6.37 -13.29 36.38
CA LYS A 618 -6.28 -13.38 37.84
C LYS A 618 -4.94 -13.98 38.23
N LEU A 619 -4.12 -13.22 38.96
CA LEU A 619 -2.82 -13.67 39.42
C LEU A 619 -2.91 -14.48 40.73
N ILE A 620 -1.93 -15.37 40.96
CA ILE A 620 -1.75 -16.03 42.26
C ILE A 620 -1.41 -14.97 43.32
N ASN A 621 -0.50 -14.05 43.01
CA ASN A 621 -0.15 -12.91 43.85
C ASN A 621 -0.66 -11.61 43.20
N GLN A 622 -1.72 -11.04 43.79
CA GLN A 622 -2.38 -9.83 43.32
C GLN A 622 -1.54 -8.54 43.47
N ASN A 623 -0.44 -8.59 44.23
CA ASN A 623 0.46 -7.44 44.42
C ASN A 623 1.52 -7.29 43.30
N TYR A 624 1.51 -8.18 42.31
CA TYR A 624 2.46 -8.18 41.20
C TYR A 624 1.85 -7.55 39.94
N THR A 625 2.66 -6.86 39.15
CA THR A 625 2.26 -6.33 37.84
C THR A 625 2.86 -7.22 36.75
N PRO A 626 2.06 -7.82 35.85
CA PRO A 626 2.59 -8.66 34.77
C PRO A 626 3.61 -7.93 33.92
N VAL A 627 4.68 -8.63 33.51
CA VAL A 627 5.68 -8.07 32.60
C VAL A 627 5.32 -8.47 31.17
N ILE A 628 5.31 -7.48 30.27
CA ILE A 628 4.92 -7.65 28.87
C ILE A 628 6.17 -7.54 28.01
N ILE A 629 6.38 -8.52 27.13
CA ILE A 629 7.45 -8.53 26.13
C ILE A 629 6.80 -8.63 24.74
N GLY A 630 7.24 -7.81 23.79
CA GLY A 630 6.63 -7.65 22.47
C GLY A 630 5.39 -6.73 22.45
N GLY A 631 5.12 -5.99 23.54
CA GLY A 631 4.02 -5.04 23.64
C GLY A 631 4.19 -4.06 24.80
N THR A 632 3.37 -3.00 24.81
CA THR A 632 3.37 -1.96 25.85
C THR A 632 2.14 -2.12 26.74
N LEU A 633 2.36 -2.28 28.05
CA LEU A 633 1.27 -2.27 29.03
C LEU A 633 0.63 -0.87 29.09
N ILE A 634 -0.69 -0.80 28.88
CA ILE A 634 -1.45 0.45 28.96
C ILE A 634 -2.13 0.58 30.32
N THR A 635 -2.77 -0.50 30.77
CA THR A 635 -3.51 -0.49 32.03
C THR A 635 -3.49 -1.86 32.67
N TRP A 636 -3.27 -1.88 33.99
CA TRP A 636 -3.40 -3.04 34.86
C TRP A 636 -4.14 -2.61 36.12
N ASN A 637 -5.25 -3.28 36.44
CA ASN A 637 -6.06 -2.96 37.62
C ASN A 637 -6.20 -4.12 38.62
N GLY A 638 -5.40 -5.19 38.48
CA GLY A 638 -5.45 -6.39 39.32
C GLY A 638 -6.23 -7.56 38.69
N ASP A 639 -7.23 -7.25 37.85
CA ASP A 639 -8.09 -8.26 37.21
C ASP A 639 -8.18 -8.12 35.68
N ASN A 640 -7.88 -6.94 35.14
CA ASN A 640 -7.90 -6.65 33.71
C ASN A 640 -6.58 -6.02 33.27
N LEU A 641 -6.07 -6.54 32.16
CA LEU A 641 -4.83 -6.13 31.52
C LEU A 641 -5.13 -5.64 30.11
N ILE A 642 -4.79 -4.38 29.84
CA ILE A 642 -4.84 -3.79 28.50
C ILE A 642 -3.42 -3.49 28.06
N LEU A 643 -3.04 -4.00 26.89
CA LEU A 643 -1.74 -3.75 26.28
C LEU A 643 -1.91 -3.33 24.81
N ASN A 644 -0.92 -2.64 24.26
CA ASN A 644 -0.76 -2.45 22.82
C ASN A 644 0.30 -3.41 22.30
N MET A 645 0.02 -4.19 21.27
CA MET A 645 1.01 -5.08 20.67
C MET A 645 2.00 -4.29 19.81
N THR A 646 3.30 -4.53 19.97
CA THR A 646 4.35 -3.97 19.10
C THR A 646 4.97 -5.03 18.19
N GLU A 647 4.81 -6.31 18.55
CA GLU A 647 5.24 -7.48 17.79
C GLU A 647 4.05 -8.38 17.42
N ASP A 648 4.25 -9.33 16.50
CA ASP A 648 3.20 -10.28 16.08
C ASP A 648 2.79 -11.26 17.20
N THR A 649 3.69 -11.46 18.17
CA THR A 649 3.47 -12.31 19.33
C THR A 649 3.89 -11.56 20.59
N VAL A 650 3.02 -11.55 21.59
CA VAL A 650 3.30 -10.98 22.90
C VAL A 650 3.46 -12.10 23.92
N ALA A 651 4.47 -11.97 24.78
CA ALA A 651 4.62 -12.80 25.96
C ALA A 651 4.18 -12.01 27.22
N ILE A 652 3.33 -12.63 28.04
CA ILE A 652 2.88 -12.05 29.32
C ILE A 652 3.44 -12.91 30.44
N HIS A 653 4.42 -12.38 31.16
CA HIS A 653 5.13 -13.03 32.26
C HIS A 653 4.43 -12.76 33.59
N ALA A 654 3.73 -13.76 34.12
CA ALA A 654 3.09 -13.72 35.42
C ALA A 654 2.63 -15.13 35.86
N ASP A 655 2.48 -15.34 37.16
CA ASP A 655 1.87 -16.55 37.71
C ASP A 655 0.34 -16.39 37.76
N MET A 656 -0.39 -17.04 36.84
CA MET A 656 -1.84 -16.86 36.65
C MET A 656 -2.67 -18.06 37.15
N LEU A 657 -3.84 -17.76 37.72
CA LEU A 657 -4.91 -18.71 38.06
C LEU A 657 -6.03 -18.74 37.02
N GLU A 658 -6.36 -17.60 36.41
CA GLU A 658 -7.42 -17.48 35.40
C GLU A 658 -6.94 -16.62 34.21
N LEU A 659 -7.28 -17.05 32.99
CA LEU A 659 -7.06 -16.30 31.76
C LEU A 659 -8.37 -16.19 30.97
N LYS A 660 -8.77 -14.96 30.64
CA LYS A 660 -9.97 -14.63 29.87
C LYS A 660 -9.58 -13.73 28.69
N ALA A 661 -9.38 -14.34 27.54
CA ALA A 661 -9.04 -13.71 26.27
C ALA A 661 -10.23 -13.83 25.28
N LEU A 662 -11.40 -13.31 25.68
CA LEU A 662 -12.62 -13.36 24.88
C LEU A 662 -12.56 -12.34 23.74
N TYR A 663 -13.03 -12.70 22.53
CA TYR A 663 -13.19 -11.75 21.41
C TYR A 663 -11.92 -10.92 21.16
N SER A 664 -10.78 -11.59 21.18
CA SER A 664 -9.45 -10.97 21.15
C SER A 664 -8.76 -11.13 19.79
N GLN A 665 -9.47 -11.71 18.81
CA GLN A 665 -8.98 -12.00 17.44
C GLN A 665 -7.71 -12.86 17.42
N LEU A 666 -7.50 -13.69 18.45
CA LEU A 666 -6.29 -14.50 18.58
C LEU A 666 -6.24 -15.61 17.53
N THR A 667 -5.09 -15.76 16.89
CA THR A 667 -4.78 -16.87 15.98
C THR A 667 -3.94 -17.94 16.66
N HIS A 668 -3.20 -17.59 17.72
CA HIS A 668 -2.42 -18.53 18.51
C HIS A 668 -2.48 -18.19 20.01
N LEU A 669 -2.53 -19.22 20.86
CA LEU A 669 -2.52 -19.14 22.31
C LEU A 669 -1.67 -20.28 22.89
N ASP A 670 -0.51 -19.94 23.42
CA ASP A 670 0.37 -20.87 24.13
C ASP A 670 0.25 -20.65 25.64
N ILE A 671 -0.26 -21.66 26.34
CA ILE A 671 -0.39 -21.71 27.80
C ILE A 671 0.44 -22.83 28.42
N THR A 672 1.35 -23.45 27.66
CA THR A 672 2.09 -24.63 28.13
C THR A 672 3.00 -24.35 29.32
N ASN A 673 3.38 -23.08 29.52
CA ASN A 673 4.17 -22.63 30.67
C ASN A 673 3.33 -22.22 31.90
N MET A 674 2.05 -22.61 31.95
CA MET A 674 1.10 -22.15 32.97
C MET A 674 0.47 -23.32 33.77
N PRO A 675 1.22 -23.98 34.67
CA PRO A 675 0.77 -25.19 35.35
C PRO A 675 -0.36 -24.97 36.39
N ASN A 676 -0.60 -23.72 36.80
CA ASN A 676 -1.57 -23.37 37.85
C ASN A 676 -2.88 -22.79 37.32
N LEU A 677 -3.10 -22.79 36.00
CA LEU A 677 -4.35 -22.28 35.42
C LEU A 677 -5.53 -23.18 35.80
N THR A 678 -6.55 -22.56 36.40
CA THR A 678 -7.80 -23.21 36.83
C THR A 678 -8.97 -22.87 35.93
N TYR A 679 -8.91 -21.74 35.20
CA TYR A 679 -9.90 -21.34 34.21
C TYR A 679 -9.24 -20.68 33.00
N VAL A 680 -9.55 -21.18 31.81
CA VAL A 680 -9.21 -20.55 30.53
C VAL A 680 -10.50 -20.26 29.76
N ASN A 681 -10.67 -19.02 29.35
CA ASN A 681 -11.70 -18.59 28.40
C ASN A 681 -11.00 -17.94 27.20
N CYS A 682 -10.95 -18.65 26.08
CA CYS A 682 -10.42 -18.17 24.81
C CYS A 682 -11.48 -18.19 23.70
N ALA A 683 -12.75 -18.04 24.08
CA ALA A 683 -13.87 -18.05 23.15
C ALA A 683 -13.87 -16.85 22.19
N LEU A 684 -14.59 -16.99 21.06
CA LEU A 684 -14.74 -15.95 20.03
C LEU A 684 -13.41 -15.49 19.44
N ASN A 685 -12.51 -16.42 19.12
CA ASN A 685 -11.22 -16.14 18.48
C ASN A 685 -11.07 -16.94 17.16
N HIS A 686 -9.85 -16.99 16.63
CA HIS A 686 -9.48 -17.68 15.40
C HIS A 686 -8.50 -18.85 15.67
N LEU A 687 -8.57 -19.45 16.86
CA LEU A 687 -7.68 -20.53 17.27
C LEU A 687 -8.04 -21.84 16.52
N SER A 688 -7.05 -22.52 15.98
CA SER A 688 -7.21 -23.82 15.33
C SER A 688 -6.68 -24.99 16.17
N GLU A 689 -5.85 -24.69 17.17
CA GLU A 689 -5.23 -25.63 18.10
C GLU A 689 -5.04 -25.01 19.50
N LEU A 690 -5.09 -25.82 20.54
CA LEU A 690 -4.82 -25.42 21.92
C LEU A 690 -4.15 -26.57 22.66
N ASN A 691 -2.91 -26.37 23.12
CA ASN A 691 -2.15 -27.39 23.82
C ASN A 691 -2.45 -27.35 25.32
N LEU A 692 -3.13 -28.38 25.82
CA LEU A 692 -3.54 -28.53 27.21
C LEU A 692 -2.68 -29.51 28.03
N SER A 693 -1.57 -30.00 27.46
CA SER A 693 -0.71 -31.05 28.06
C SER A 693 -0.18 -30.75 29.47
N HIS A 694 -0.09 -29.49 29.87
CA HIS A 694 0.38 -29.04 31.19
C HIS A 694 -0.74 -28.43 32.05
N SER A 695 -2.01 -28.60 31.68
CA SER A 695 -3.17 -27.95 32.30
C SER A 695 -3.89 -28.84 33.34
N ALA A 696 -3.13 -29.52 34.21
CA ALA A 696 -3.68 -30.51 35.15
C ALA A 696 -4.69 -29.95 36.15
N GLN A 697 -4.55 -28.67 36.53
CA GLN A 697 -5.43 -27.98 37.49
C GLN A 697 -6.62 -27.28 36.82
N LEU A 698 -6.79 -27.43 35.50
CA LEU A 698 -7.83 -26.72 34.76
C LEU A 698 -9.21 -27.29 35.08
N THR A 699 -10.05 -26.48 35.72
CA THR A 699 -11.41 -26.87 36.14
C THR A 699 -12.48 -26.40 35.17
N LYS A 700 -12.21 -25.35 34.39
CA LYS A 700 -13.14 -24.77 33.41
C LYS A 700 -12.40 -24.39 32.13
N LEU A 701 -12.99 -24.74 30.99
CA LEU A 701 -12.53 -24.32 29.66
C LEU A 701 -13.71 -23.78 28.85
N SER A 702 -13.56 -22.57 28.33
CA SER A 702 -14.48 -21.96 27.37
C SER A 702 -13.70 -21.61 26.12
N CYS A 703 -13.97 -22.30 25.03
CA CYS A 703 -13.26 -22.16 23.76
C CYS A 703 -14.22 -22.25 22.56
N GLU A 704 -15.48 -21.91 22.79
CA GLU A 704 -16.51 -21.80 21.76
C GLU A 704 -16.16 -20.76 20.69
N MET A 705 -16.73 -20.92 19.50
CA MET A 705 -16.58 -20.00 18.37
C MET A 705 -15.10 -19.75 18.02
N ASN A 706 -14.40 -20.85 17.73
CA ASN A 706 -13.03 -20.90 17.22
C ASN A 706 -13.02 -21.80 15.96
N SER A 707 -11.86 -22.37 15.59
CA SER A 707 -11.69 -23.25 14.43
C SER A 707 -11.09 -24.62 14.78
N PHE A 708 -11.28 -25.10 16.01
CA PHE A 708 -10.74 -26.40 16.45
C PHE A 708 -11.34 -27.55 15.64
N LYS A 709 -10.49 -28.44 15.15
CA LYS A 709 -10.88 -29.72 14.52
C LYS A 709 -10.75 -30.91 15.46
N SER A 710 -9.93 -30.76 16.49
CA SER A 710 -9.70 -31.71 17.56
C SER A 710 -9.35 -30.95 18.83
N LEU A 711 -9.53 -31.60 19.99
CA LEU A 711 -9.16 -31.06 21.29
C LEU A 711 -8.85 -32.23 22.22
N ASP A 712 -7.64 -32.27 22.76
CA ASP A 712 -7.21 -33.30 23.71
C ASP A 712 -7.30 -32.76 25.14
N LEU A 713 -8.14 -33.41 25.94
CA LEU A 713 -8.41 -33.04 27.33
C LEU A 713 -7.79 -34.03 28.32
N SER A 714 -6.96 -34.96 27.85
CA SER A 714 -6.43 -36.08 28.64
C SER A 714 -5.58 -35.64 29.83
N ALA A 715 -4.96 -34.46 29.74
CA ALA A 715 -4.19 -33.85 30.83
C ALA A 715 -5.06 -33.06 31.83
N CYS A 716 -6.30 -32.70 31.49
CA CYS A 716 -7.17 -31.84 32.28
C CYS A 716 -7.97 -32.64 33.32
N ASN A 717 -7.28 -33.21 34.31
CA ASN A 717 -7.85 -34.17 35.26
C ASN A 717 -9.01 -33.61 36.11
N ASP A 718 -8.98 -32.31 36.41
CA ASP A 718 -9.97 -31.63 37.25
C ASP A 718 -11.07 -30.93 36.45
N LEU A 719 -11.11 -31.11 35.12
CA LEU A 719 -12.03 -30.39 34.25
C LEU A 719 -13.47 -30.72 34.59
N SER A 720 -14.26 -29.66 34.78
CA SER A 720 -15.65 -29.79 35.22
C SER A 720 -16.68 -29.06 34.36
N TYR A 721 -16.22 -28.13 33.56
CA TYR A 721 -17.01 -27.34 32.64
C TYR A 721 -16.24 -27.20 31.33
N LEU A 722 -16.90 -27.52 30.22
CA LEU A 722 -16.36 -27.39 28.89
C LEU A 722 -17.40 -26.76 27.97
N ASN A 723 -17.04 -25.65 27.33
CA ASN A 723 -17.82 -25.02 26.27
C ASN A 723 -17.01 -25.02 24.97
N VAL A 724 -17.51 -25.71 23.94
CA VAL A 724 -16.81 -25.95 22.66
C VAL A 724 -17.69 -25.73 21.43
N TYR A 725 -18.93 -25.24 21.57
CA TYR A 725 -19.82 -25.04 20.41
C TYR A 725 -19.22 -24.09 19.36
N GLY A 726 -19.69 -24.16 18.13
CA GLY A 726 -19.25 -23.28 17.04
C GLY A 726 -17.78 -23.50 16.65
N ASN A 727 -17.30 -24.74 16.77
CA ASN A 727 -16.00 -25.20 16.25
C ASN A 727 -16.24 -26.16 15.08
N LYS A 728 -15.21 -26.91 14.67
CA LYS A 728 -15.23 -27.86 13.54
C LYS A 728 -14.88 -29.30 13.96
N ILE A 729 -15.21 -29.68 15.18
CA ILE A 729 -14.89 -30.99 15.76
C ILE A 729 -15.96 -31.99 15.33
N ALA A 730 -15.58 -33.03 14.57
CA ALA A 730 -16.53 -33.98 14.00
C ALA A 730 -15.91 -35.38 13.82
N GLY A 731 -16.76 -36.39 13.59
CA GLY A 731 -16.32 -37.75 13.27
C GLY A 731 -15.47 -38.37 14.38
N SER A 732 -14.35 -39.02 14.02
CA SER A 732 -13.45 -39.66 14.98
C SER A 732 -12.85 -38.68 15.99
N GLU A 733 -12.66 -37.41 15.62
CA GLU A 733 -12.08 -36.39 16.50
C GLU A 733 -13.05 -35.98 17.62
N MET A 734 -14.36 -35.93 17.34
CA MET A 734 -15.37 -35.70 18.38
C MET A 734 -15.38 -36.84 19.40
N THR A 735 -15.36 -38.09 18.92
CA THR A 735 -15.28 -39.26 19.78
C THR A 735 -13.97 -39.28 20.59
N ALA A 736 -12.86 -38.85 20.01
CA ALA A 736 -11.57 -38.75 20.69
C ALA A 736 -11.58 -37.69 21.80
N MET A 737 -12.08 -36.48 21.52
CA MET A 737 -12.25 -35.41 22.51
C MET A 737 -13.09 -35.90 23.70
N ILE A 738 -14.23 -36.55 23.43
CA ILE A 738 -15.12 -37.04 24.50
C ILE A 738 -14.47 -38.19 25.29
N ASN A 739 -13.68 -39.06 24.65
CA ASN A 739 -12.91 -40.08 25.34
C ASN A 739 -11.83 -39.49 26.26
N SER A 740 -11.29 -38.32 25.92
CA SER A 740 -10.27 -37.64 26.73
C SER A 740 -10.86 -36.90 27.94
N LEU A 741 -12.19 -36.76 28.04
CA LEU A 741 -12.84 -36.16 29.22
C LEU A 741 -12.54 -36.95 30.51
N PRO A 742 -12.28 -36.26 31.63
CA PRO A 742 -12.06 -36.92 32.92
C PRO A 742 -13.35 -37.59 33.40
N ILE A 743 -13.19 -38.71 34.12
CA ILE A 743 -14.33 -39.40 34.74
C ILE A 743 -14.76 -38.63 35.99
N ARG A 744 -16.01 -38.17 36.05
CA ARG A 744 -16.53 -37.35 37.16
C ARG A 744 -17.33 -38.18 38.18
N PRO A 745 -17.42 -37.77 39.46
CA PRO A 745 -18.29 -38.43 40.43
C PRO A 745 -19.77 -38.12 40.13
N LYS A 746 -20.67 -39.08 40.37
CA LYS A 746 -22.12 -38.91 40.15
C LYS A 746 -22.73 -37.74 40.93
N SER A 747 -22.14 -37.36 42.07
CA SER A 747 -22.57 -36.21 42.88
C SER A 747 -22.23 -34.85 42.28
N SER A 748 -21.35 -34.81 41.27
CA SER A 748 -20.89 -33.59 40.62
C SER A 748 -20.59 -33.91 39.15
N PRO A 749 -21.62 -34.07 38.30
CA PRO A 749 -21.42 -34.34 36.88
C PRO A 749 -20.70 -33.17 36.19
N GLY A 750 -19.96 -33.48 35.12
CA GLY A 750 -19.40 -32.48 34.23
C GLY A 750 -20.45 -31.86 33.32
N MET A 751 -20.19 -30.63 32.87
CA MET A 751 -21.05 -29.92 31.95
C MET A 751 -20.32 -29.69 30.63
N LEU A 752 -20.85 -30.27 29.54
CA LEU A 752 -20.33 -30.09 28.19
C LEU A 752 -21.38 -29.38 27.32
N ILE A 753 -21.08 -28.15 26.89
CA ILE A 753 -21.84 -27.45 25.85
C ILE A 753 -21.12 -27.72 24.52
N VAL A 754 -21.68 -28.60 23.70
CA VAL A 754 -21.00 -29.12 22.51
C VAL A 754 -21.45 -28.46 21.20
N ILE A 755 -22.67 -27.96 21.18
CA ILE A 755 -23.33 -27.46 19.96
C ILE A 755 -24.24 -26.27 20.29
N ASP A 756 -24.44 -25.38 19.32
CA ASP A 756 -25.55 -24.44 19.28
C ASP A 756 -26.31 -24.57 17.95
N THR A 757 -27.50 -25.19 17.98
CA THR A 757 -28.31 -25.38 16.78
C THR A 757 -28.90 -24.09 16.21
N LYS A 758 -28.85 -22.97 16.94
CA LYS A 758 -29.28 -21.65 16.45
C LYS A 758 -28.13 -20.88 15.81
N TYR A 759 -26.89 -21.29 16.05
CA TYR A 759 -25.73 -20.69 15.42
C TYR A 759 -25.55 -21.26 14.00
N SER A 760 -25.66 -20.41 12.98
CA SER A 760 -25.58 -20.84 11.58
C SER A 760 -24.19 -21.33 11.14
N GLY A 761 -23.14 -21.00 11.90
CA GLY A 761 -21.77 -21.43 11.65
C GLY A 761 -21.35 -22.66 12.45
N GLU A 762 -22.30 -23.39 13.03
CA GLU A 762 -22.02 -24.59 13.80
C GLU A 762 -21.60 -25.74 12.88
N GLU A 763 -20.35 -26.19 13.04
CA GLU A 763 -19.76 -27.29 12.27
C GLU A 763 -19.37 -28.48 13.17
N ASN A 764 -19.56 -28.39 14.49
CA ASN A 764 -19.38 -29.55 15.35
C ASN A 764 -20.44 -30.61 15.05
N VAL A 765 -20.02 -31.87 15.04
CA VAL A 765 -20.92 -33.03 14.88
C VAL A 765 -20.74 -33.98 16.06
N CYS A 766 -21.68 -33.93 17.00
CA CYS A 766 -21.74 -34.83 18.15
C CYS A 766 -22.92 -35.81 17.98
N LEU A 767 -22.61 -37.09 17.81
CA LEU A 767 -23.61 -38.13 17.56
C LEU A 767 -24.23 -38.65 18.86
N LYS A 768 -25.33 -39.40 18.74
CA LYS A 768 -25.93 -40.12 19.89
C LYS A 768 -24.94 -41.06 20.60
N SER A 769 -23.99 -41.65 19.87
CA SER A 769 -22.92 -42.49 20.43
C SER A 769 -21.95 -41.69 21.29
N ASP A 770 -21.60 -40.49 20.85
CA ASP A 770 -20.71 -39.56 21.54
C ASP A 770 -21.35 -39.07 22.84
N VAL A 771 -22.64 -38.72 22.80
CA VAL A 771 -23.42 -38.34 24.00
C VAL A 771 -23.49 -39.48 25.01
N LYS A 772 -23.71 -40.73 24.56
CA LYS A 772 -23.68 -41.91 25.46
C LYS A 772 -22.31 -42.10 26.12
N LEU A 773 -21.24 -41.90 25.35
CA LEU A 773 -19.87 -42.00 25.86
C LEU A 773 -19.60 -40.92 26.91
N ALA A 774 -19.97 -39.66 26.66
CA ALA A 774 -19.86 -38.58 27.63
C ALA A 774 -20.62 -38.87 28.93
N ASN A 775 -21.87 -39.34 28.82
CA ASN A 775 -22.69 -39.73 29.97
C ASN A 775 -22.06 -40.88 30.78
N SER A 776 -21.38 -41.85 30.14
CA SER A 776 -20.66 -42.93 30.84
C SER A 776 -19.50 -42.43 31.71
N ARG A 777 -18.98 -41.23 31.39
CA ARG A 777 -17.96 -40.50 32.16
C ARG A 777 -18.58 -39.50 33.15
N ASN A 778 -19.89 -39.53 33.33
CA ASN A 778 -20.71 -38.60 34.12
C ASN A 778 -20.63 -37.14 33.64
N TRP A 779 -20.67 -36.92 32.33
CA TRP A 779 -20.84 -35.60 31.72
C TRP A 779 -22.23 -35.43 31.13
N SER A 780 -22.91 -34.35 31.53
CA SER A 780 -24.16 -33.90 30.92
C SER A 780 -23.84 -33.05 29.68
N VAL A 781 -24.39 -33.45 28.53
CA VAL A 781 -24.16 -32.81 27.23
C VAL A 781 -25.32 -31.90 26.88
N TYR A 782 -25.03 -30.68 26.45
CA TYR A 782 -26.00 -29.61 26.20
C TYR A 782 -25.86 -29.01 24.80
N ASN A 783 -27.01 -28.56 24.28
CA ASN A 783 -27.15 -27.66 23.15
C ASN A 783 -27.47 -26.27 23.70
N LEU A 784 -26.68 -25.26 23.35
CA LEU A 784 -26.88 -23.89 23.83
C LEU A 784 -28.20 -23.30 23.35
N ASN A 785 -28.62 -23.64 22.12
CA ASN A 785 -29.88 -23.19 21.51
C ASN A 785 -30.05 -21.66 21.54
N GLY A 786 -28.97 -20.93 21.19
CA GLY A 786 -28.93 -19.48 21.02
C GLY A 786 -28.63 -18.68 22.28
N SER A 787 -28.98 -19.17 23.48
CA SER A 787 -28.68 -18.46 24.73
C SER A 787 -28.57 -19.40 25.94
N PRO A 788 -27.81 -19.04 26.99
CA PRO A 788 -27.75 -19.84 28.22
C PRO A 788 -29.12 -20.12 28.86
N SER A 789 -30.11 -19.24 28.67
CA SER A 789 -31.48 -19.44 29.15
C SER A 789 -32.30 -20.45 28.34
N ASP A 790 -31.95 -20.67 27.07
CA ASP A 790 -32.64 -21.59 26.16
C ASP A 790 -31.95 -22.95 26.06
N MET A 791 -30.86 -23.12 26.80
CA MET A 791 -30.01 -24.30 26.79
C MET A 791 -30.75 -25.56 27.24
N GLN A 792 -30.57 -26.64 26.49
CA GLN A 792 -31.27 -27.91 26.70
C GLN A 792 -30.29 -29.09 26.65
N LEU A 793 -30.67 -30.20 27.31
CA LEU A 793 -29.92 -31.46 27.17
C LEU A 793 -29.91 -31.90 25.71
N TYR A 794 -28.75 -32.31 25.22
CA TYR A 794 -28.55 -32.72 23.85
C TYR A 794 -28.44 -34.24 23.75
N GLU A 795 -29.32 -34.86 22.96
CA GLU A 795 -29.34 -36.31 22.79
C GLU A 795 -28.34 -36.82 21.74
N GLY A 796 -27.78 -35.93 20.92
CA GLY A 796 -26.91 -36.27 19.79
C GLY A 796 -27.67 -36.38 18.47
N ASN A 797 -27.00 -36.07 17.35
CA ASN A 797 -27.57 -36.26 16.02
C ASN A 797 -27.55 -37.75 15.62
N ASP A 798 -28.55 -38.18 14.86
CA ASP A 798 -28.52 -39.47 14.17
C ASP A 798 -27.52 -39.44 13.01
N VAL A 799 -26.99 -40.60 12.62
CA VAL A 799 -26.01 -40.72 11.52
C VAL A 799 -26.67 -40.29 10.20
N THR A 800 -26.36 -39.10 9.69
CA THR A 800 -26.83 -38.66 8.37
C THR A 800 -25.76 -38.97 7.33
N GLY A 801 -25.94 -40.02 6.49
CA GLY A 801 -24.93 -40.39 5.49
C GLY A 801 -25.21 -41.43 4.39
N ILE A 802 -26.35 -42.13 4.36
CA ILE A 802 -26.93 -42.68 3.11
C ILE A 802 -28.38 -42.22 3.05
N SER A 803 -28.73 -41.41 2.07
CA SER A 803 -30.13 -41.17 1.71
C SER A 803 -30.57 -42.27 0.74
N GLU A 804 -31.15 -43.35 1.26
CA GLU A 804 -31.88 -44.32 0.44
C GLU A 804 -33.16 -43.67 -0.10
N THR A 805 -33.30 -43.56 -1.42
CA THR A 805 -34.61 -43.42 -2.05
C THR A 805 -34.82 -44.59 -2.99
N GLY A 806 -35.55 -45.61 -2.52
CA GLY A 806 -35.94 -46.77 -3.30
C GLY A 806 -35.53 -48.08 -2.63
N ILE A 807 -36.52 -48.83 -2.14
CA ILE A 807 -36.31 -50.08 -1.42
C ILE A 807 -35.67 -51.11 -2.35
N ASP A 808 -34.43 -51.49 -2.06
CA ASP A 808 -33.98 -52.87 -2.24
C ASP A 808 -33.05 -53.23 -1.08
N LYS A 809 -33.51 -54.09 -0.17
CA LYS A 809 -32.73 -54.59 1.01
C LYS A 809 -31.47 -55.40 0.60
N ALA A 810 -31.17 -55.41 -0.68
CA ALA A 810 -30.10 -56.11 -1.34
C ALA A 810 -28.80 -55.29 -1.47
N VAL A 811 -28.74 -54.01 -1.09
CA VAL A 811 -27.55 -53.17 -1.30
C VAL A 811 -27.09 -52.50 0.00
N TYR A 812 -25.80 -52.56 0.33
CA TYR A 812 -25.23 -51.84 1.48
C TYR A 812 -23.85 -51.26 1.16
N TYR A 813 -23.41 -50.26 1.95
CA TYR A 813 -22.10 -49.62 1.81
C TYR A 813 -21.14 -50.05 2.94
N ASP A 814 -19.96 -50.50 2.56
CA ASP A 814 -18.84 -50.72 3.47
C ASP A 814 -17.94 -49.47 3.48
N ALA A 815 -18.08 -48.68 4.54
CA ALA A 815 -17.36 -47.42 4.70
C ALA A 815 -15.86 -47.61 4.98
N GLN A 816 -15.44 -48.72 5.59
CA GLN A 816 -14.03 -48.98 5.85
C GLN A 816 -13.27 -49.33 4.57
N GLN A 817 -13.92 -50.05 3.64
CA GLN A 817 -13.31 -50.47 2.38
C GLN A 817 -13.72 -49.61 1.17
N GLN A 818 -14.54 -48.57 1.37
CA GLN A 818 -15.12 -47.71 0.32
C GLN A 818 -15.79 -48.49 -0.82
N LYS A 819 -16.65 -49.47 -0.48
CA LYS A 819 -17.30 -50.34 -1.47
C LYS A 819 -18.82 -50.37 -1.32
N ILE A 820 -19.53 -50.46 -2.45
CA ILE A 820 -20.96 -50.77 -2.47
C ILE A 820 -21.12 -52.25 -2.78
N VAL A 821 -21.91 -52.96 -1.98
CA VAL A 821 -22.11 -54.40 -2.08
C VAL A 821 -23.58 -54.72 -2.37
N PHE A 822 -23.81 -55.47 -3.44
CA PHE A 822 -25.09 -56.05 -3.85
C PHE A 822 -25.18 -57.50 -3.36
N SER A 823 -26.36 -57.90 -2.89
CA SER A 823 -26.62 -59.24 -2.36
C SER A 823 -26.56 -60.33 -3.44
N ALA A 824 -26.85 -59.95 -4.69
CA ALA A 824 -26.74 -60.78 -5.90
C ALA A 824 -25.83 -60.13 -6.95
N ALA A 825 -25.29 -60.94 -7.87
CA ALA A 825 -24.40 -60.44 -8.92
C ALA A 825 -25.22 -59.67 -9.97
N THR A 826 -24.76 -58.48 -10.31
CA THR A 826 -25.54 -57.48 -11.03
C THR A 826 -24.66 -56.71 -12.01
N SER A 827 -25.24 -56.26 -13.14
CA SER A 827 -24.61 -55.24 -13.98
C SER A 827 -24.96 -53.86 -13.43
N ALA A 828 -23.94 -53.02 -13.22
CA ALA A 828 -24.10 -51.68 -12.70
C ALA A 828 -23.27 -50.66 -13.50
N GLU A 829 -23.84 -49.48 -13.67
CA GLU A 829 -23.29 -48.34 -14.38
C GLU A 829 -23.29 -47.13 -13.45
N VAL A 830 -22.14 -46.47 -13.27
CA VAL A 830 -22.02 -45.28 -12.41
C VAL A 830 -21.89 -44.05 -13.28
N TYR A 831 -22.68 -43.03 -12.98
CA TYR A 831 -22.72 -41.75 -13.68
C TYR A 831 -22.42 -40.60 -12.73
N SER A 832 -21.75 -39.57 -13.21
CA SER A 832 -21.74 -38.26 -12.55
C SER A 832 -23.10 -37.56 -12.68
N THR A 833 -23.32 -36.50 -11.90
CA THR A 833 -24.58 -35.75 -11.91
C THR A 833 -24.88 -35.01 -13.21
N ASP A 834 -23.88 -34.79 -14.06
CA ASP A 834 -24.04 -34.24 -15.41
C ASP A 834 -24.41 -35.32 -16.46
N GLY A 835 -24.51 -36.59 -16.06
CA GLY A 835 -24.90 -37.71 -16.91
C GLY A 835 -23.75 -38.44 -17.60
N THR A 836 -22.48 -38.08 -17.33
CA THR A 836 -21.32 -38.78 -17.89
C THR A 836 -21.16 -40.17 -17.26
N LEU A 837 -20.97 -41.21 -18.09
CA LEU A 837 -20.73 -42.57 -17.62
C LEU A 837 -19.28 -42.71 -17.13
N MET A 838 -19.11 -42.97 -15.84
CA MET A 838 -17.81 -43.04 -15.16
C MET A 838 -17.25 -44.46 -15.14
N MET A 839 -18.11 -45.48 -14.93
CA MET A 839 -17.68 -46.88 -14.95
C MET A 839 -18.83 -47.85 -15.22
N ARG A 840 -18.49 -49.05 -15.71
CA ARG A 840 -19.37 -50.22 -15.77
C ARG A 840 -18.74 -51.37 -15.03
N THR A 841 -19.55 -52.11 -14.28
CA THR A 841 -19.12 -53.35 -13.64
C THR A 841 -20.19 -54.42 -13.71
N THR A 842 -19.74 -55.66 -13.57
CA THR A 842 -20.57 -56.85 -13.45
C THR A 842 -20.07 -57.66 -12.27
N GLY A 843 -20.91 -57.84 -11.24
CA GLY A 843 -20.50 -58.51 -10.02
C GLY A 843 -21.33 -58.07 -8.82
N LYS A 844 -20.91 -58.48 -7.62
CA LYS A 844 -21.59 -58.11 -6.36
C LYS A 844 -21.04 -56.84 -5.74
N ILE A 845 -19.95 -56.27 -6.23
CA ILE A 845 -19.25 -55.17 -5.55
C ILE A 845 -18.89 -54.08 -6.57
N ILE A 846 -19.11 -52.82 -6.19
CA ILE A 846 -18.51 -51.65 -6.83
C ILE A 846 -17.45 -51.09 -5.88
N ASP A 847 -16.22 -50.99 -6.36
CA ASP A 847 -15.14 -50.32 -5.65
C ASP A 847 -15.15 -48.82 -5.98
N LEU A 848 -15.28 -47.98 -4.95
CA LEU A 848 -15.34 -46.54 -5.13
C LEU A 848 -13.99 -45.86 -4.93
N CYS A 849 -12.91 -46.57 -4.59
CA CYS A 849 -11.64 -45.94 -4.19
C CYS A 849 -11.08 -44.95 -5.22
N ASN A 850 -11.29 -45.24 -6.51
CA ASN A 850 -10.78 -44.42 -7.61
C ASN A 850 -11.72 -43.28 -8.04
N LEU A 851 -12.89 -43.13 -7.41
CA LEU A 851 -13.79 -41.98 -7.63
C LEU A 851 -13.40 -40.82 -6.71
N HIS A 852 -13.34 -39.63 -7.28
CA HIS A 852 -13.15 -38.38 -6.53
C HIS A 852 -14.36 -38.09 -5.62
N ARG A 853 -14.21 -37.16 -4.67
CA ARG A 853 -15.34 -36.70 -3.83
C ARG A 853 -16.39 -36.04 -4.70
N GLY A 854 -17.66 -36.37 -4.49
CA GLY A 854 -18.73 -35.92 -5.36
C GLY A 854 -20.02 -36.73 -5.27
N THR A 855 -21.04 -36.30 -5.99
CA THR A 855 -22.33 -37.00 -6.09
C THR A 855 -22.39 -37.84 -7.37
N TYR A 856 -22.87 -39.06 -7.26
CA TYR A 856 -22.98 -40.00 -8.38
C TYR A 856 -24.34 -40.69 -8.41
N ILE A 857 -24.76 -41.11 -9.61
CA ILE A 857 -25.97 -41.89 -9.86
C ILE A 857 -25.55 -43.28 -10.35
N ILE A 858 -25.98 -44.32 -9.66
CA ILE A 858 -25.72 -45.71 -10.05
C ILE A 858 -27.00 -46.30 -10.62
N ARG A 859 -26.93 -46.85 -11.82
CA ARG A 859 -28.00 -47.66 -12.42
C ARG A 859 -27.62 -49.12 -12.40
N TYR A 860 -28.52 -50.00 -11.98
CA TYR A 860 -28.23 -51.43 -11.88
C TYR A 860 -29.48 -52.29 -12.14
N ASN A 861 -29.28 -53.52 -12.64
CA ASN A 861 -30.36 -54.46 -12.98
C ASN A 861 -31.45 -53.86 -13.89
N GLY A 862 -31.07 -53.02 -14.86
CA GLY A 862 -31.96 -52.42 -15.87
C GLY A 862 -32.85 -51.28 -15.37
N ASN A 863 -33.35 -51.34 -14.12
CA ASN A 863 -34.32 -50.37 -13.59
C ASN A 863 -33.99 -49.82 -12.18
N GLY A 864 -33.00 -50.37 -11.48
CA GLY A 864 -32.59 -49.88 -10.15
C GLY A 864 -31.75 -48.62 -10.27
N VAL A 865 -32.03 -47.59 -9.47
CA VAL A 865 -31.26 -46.34 -9.46
C VAL A 865 -30.95 -45.93 -8.02
N LEU A 866 -29.68 -45.66 -7.73
CA LEU A 866 -29.20 -45.17 -6.45
C LEU A 866 -28.46 -43.85 -6.64
N LYS A 867 -28.63 -42.92 -5.69
CA LYS A 867 -27.80 -41.74 -5.58
C LYS A 867 -26.81 -41.93 -4.45
N ILE A 868 -25.53 -41.73 -4.71
CA ILE A 868 -24.49 -41.78 -3.69
C ILE A 868 -23.79 -40.42 -3.61
N VAL A 869 -23.38 -40.05 -2.41
CA VAL A 869 -22.57 -38.86 -2.15
C VAL A 869 -21.31 -39.34 -1.44
N LYS A 870 -20.16 -39.21 -2.09
CA LYS A 870 -18.85 -39.67 -1.61
C LYS A 870 -18.02 -38.53 -1.05
#